data_AF-U4U6Q3-F1
#
_entry.id   AF-U4U6Q3-F1
#
_cell.length_a   1.000
_cell.length_b   1.000
_cell.length_c   1.000
_cell.angle_alpha   90.00
_cell.angle_beta   90.00
_cell.angle_gamma   90.00
#
_symmetry.space_group_name_H-M   'P 1'
#
loop_
_entity.id
_entity.type
_entity.pdbx_description
1 polymer ?
#
loop_
_entity_poly.entity_id
_entity_poly.type
_entity_poly.pdbx_seq_one_letter_code
_entity_poly.pdbx_strand_id
1 'polypeptide(L)'
;MESTTDLVTQSIADLTADKTKKKKTIRERISYVKEVITVEPLIASYVLSAILVKPALLVLEYDKACRANLGLNETVCDNIVNSDDTIYLNETEQIQLLISDVHSWQLPIQSVMPLILVLFLGSYSDRHQWRKPFLLLPLIGELFAVAGCIISVLLMDTWSLEVQGVVQTVVPSFFGGQTMLTMAVFAYIADVSTLEMRTLRVGIVQIVINACVPTVQSFSAVLFTSIGYIGVLIIAGFLYLSGIIYGFFCIKEPKKPIKESKKNFLLDIFDTRHAIDTFKLILKKSPGNDRLFIVLLLLGMFVYTLVNVGEDSVFFLYTRGFLNWSIVQYTSFLTANTLIHLVGTIIAVPLFTKFLKLHDLVILLLSFLDKIVCNIFFGIAQDSVLMYVGAAVSLITGVTSISLRSLATKVVSENDLGKAQSLFGIVEAIGPAVAAPVYNVGIYSHTYETLPSAFFYFSAIVYAVYVLIIIWMYIRDKAKNKQSKATNGTTTSNGVQNNGAVFEKPIQMEDIQVTHIHYSSENEEIQKIIISMHSWQQPLQSFSPLILVLFLGSFSDRHKWRKPFFLVPIVGELSGLVGCILCVIFKKQLPLEAQGISQKVIPSFFGGQTMLAMATTAYIADISTIEMRTLRLGESNVLYLYTQSVFQWTPLEYSYFLTVNSLVALAGHLFGVPLFTRVLHLSDSVILLIAIIDKIVTNLFFGLATGPRVFYAGVAVSIVTRVYRTAKKSIATKIVSKNDVGKAQSLLGICDVLAPALFVPIYNKIIYMETFHSFPAAFFFCSILLYGISCIFIITLRMGQFLCPDPSYDLIDPVTQEIRGCTKEGKAKVKCLAVDGLACEGTKNRTFTKEMPCRWTNGYHYDTSLLLSIFLGMFGIDRFYLGYPAIGLAKFCTLGFLFIGQFIDIILIASQVVGPADGSAYVIPYYGARIDVIRSDNTTYKLRQNSW
;
A
#
# COMPACT_ATOMS: atom_id res chain seq x y z
N MET A 1 -10.67 19.70 47.07
CA MET A 1 -10.09 20.99 46.66
C MET A 1 -8.60 20.81 46.82
N GLU A 2 -7.89 20.53 45.74
CA GLU A 2 -6.44 20.31 45.72
C GLU A 2 -5.82 21.25 44.68
N SER A 3 -4.59 21.67 44.93
CA SER A 3 -3.99 22.81 44.25
C SER A 3 -3.36 22.39 42.92
N THR A 4 -3.29 23.31 41.96
CA THR A 4 -2.59 23.13 40.68
C THR A 4 -1.09 22.82 40.83
N THR A 5 -0.51 22.96 42.03
CA THR A 5 0.84 22.50 42.37
C THR A 5 0.97 20.97 42.38
N ASP A 6 -0.04 20.24 42.87
CA ASP A 6 0.14 18.83 43.23
C ASP A 6 0.15 17.88 42.01
N LEU A 7 -0.57 18.28 40.96
CA LEU A 7 -0.54 17.62 39.64
C LEU A 7 0.80 17.79 38.91
N VAL A 8 1.52 18.89 39.16
CA VAL A 8 2.86 19.11 38.58
C VAL A 8 3.91 18.28 39.33
N THR A 9 3.78 18.13 40.66
CA THR A 9 4.66 17.25 41.43
C THR A 9 4.50 15.78 41.05
N GLN A 10 3.28 15.30 40.77
CA GLN A 10 3.08 13.96 40.19
C GLN A 10 3.78 13.80 38.83
N SER A 11 3.70 14.81 37.95
CA SER A 11 4.40 14.77 36.65
C SER A 11 5.93 14.72 36.76
N ILE A 12 6.51 15.25 37.84
CA ILE A 12 7.97 15.26 38.07
C ILE A 12 8.44 14.00 38.80
N ALA A 13 7.61 13.45 39.70
CA ALA A 13 7.84 12.15 40.33
C ALA A 13 7.83 10.99 39.31
N ASP A 14 6.89 10.99 38.36
CA ASP A 14 6.85 9.96 37.30
C ASP A 14 8.02 10.08 36.28
N LEU A 15 8.72 11.22 36.21
CA LEU A 15 9.94 11.40 35.41
C LEU A 15 11.22 10.94 36.10
N THR A 16 11.18 10.70 37.42
CA THR A 16 12.34 10.25 38.23
C THR A 16 12.24 8.79 38.68
N ALA A 17 11.10 8.14 38.45
CA ALA A 17 10.93 6.72 38.73
C ALA A 17 11.51 5.82 37.61
N ASP A 18 12.71 5.27 37.85
CA ASP A 18 13.28 4.18 37.05
C ASP A 18 12.28 3.01 36.93
N LYS A 19 11.69 2.87 35.74
CA LYS A 19 10.89 1.71 35.34
C LYS A 19 11.65 0.90 34.30
N THR A 20 12.62 0.13 34.81
CA THR A 20 12.84 -1.28 34.43
C THR A 20 11.73 -1.82 33.53
N LYS A 21 12.06 -2.18 32.27
CA LYS A 21 11.08 -2.61 31.26
C LYS A 21 10.41 -3.94 31.63
N LYS A 22 9.41 -3.92 32.51
CA LYS A 22 8.45 -5.02 32.67
C LYS A 22 7.82 -5.32 31.31
N LYS A 23 7.85 -6.59 30.90
CA LYS A 23 7.15 -7.06 29.69
C LYS A 23 5.67 -6.71 29.83
N LYS A 24 5.17 -5.73 29.06
CA LYS A 24 3.73 -5.44 28.98
C LYS A 24 2.98 -6.73 28.67
N THR A 25 2.05 -7.10 29.55
CA THR A 25 1.18 -8.28 29.42
C THR A 25 0.30 -8.18 28.18
N ILE A 26 -0.24 -9.31 27.72
CA ILE A 26 -1.12 -9.37 26.55
C ILE A 26 -2.32 -8.42 26.72
N ARG A 27 -2.88 -8.33 27.93
CA ARG A 27 -3.97 -7.41 28.29
C ARG A 27 -3.59 -5.93 28.12
N GLU A 28 -2.40 -5.52 28.55
CA GLU A 28 -1.90 -4.14 28.39
C GLU A 28 -1.60 -3.79 26.92
N ARG A 29 -1.20 -4.78 26.10
CA ARG A 29 -0.99 -4.56 24.65
C ARG A 29 -2.30 -4.48 23.88
N ILE A 30 -3.30 -5.28 24.25
CA ILE A 30 -4.66 -5.15 23.70
C ILE A 30 -5.28 -3.81 24.11
N SER A 31 -5.06 -3.35 25.35
CA SER A 31 -5.44 -2.00 25.79
C SER A 31 -4.79 -0.92 24.90
N TYR A 32 -3.49 -1.02 24.66
CA TYR A 32 -2.78 -0.06 23.79
C TYR A 32 -3.31 -0.04 22.35
N VAL A 33 -3.64 -1.20 21.75
CA VAL A 33 -4.28 -1.23 20.41
C VAL A 33 -5.67 -0.60 20.45
N LYS A 34 -6.44 -0.83 21.53
CA LYS A 34 -7.76 -0.21 21.78
C LYS A 34 -7.68 1.30 22.08
N GLU A 35 -6.52 1.82 22.48
CA GLU A 35 -6.24 3.26 22.64
C GLU A 35 -5.79 3.92 21.31
N VAL A 36 -5.26 3.13 20.37
CA VAL A 36 -4.85 3.62 19.05
C VAL A 36 -6.02 3.66 18.06
N ILE A 37 -6.86 2.62 18.04
CA ILE A 37 -8.08 2.53 17.22
C ILE A 37 -9.20 3.35 17.89
N THR A 38 -9.75 4.33 17.17
CA THR A 38 -10.72 5.30 17.69
C THR A 38 -11.93 5.50 16.77
N VAL A 39 -11.73 5.94 15.53
CA VAL A 39 -12.81 6.26 14.56
C VAL A 39 -12.84 5.31 13.38
N GLU A 40 -11.79 4.50 13.20
CA GLU A 40 -11.61 3.55 12.12
C GLU A 40 -12.77 2.54 12.00
N PRO A 41 -13.32 1.96 13.09
CA PRO A 41 -14.44 1.03 12.98
C PRO A 41 -15.76 1.71 12.58
N LEU A 42 -15.95 2.97 12.98
CA LEU A 42 -17.14 3.75 12.62
C LEU A 42 -17.15 4.06 11.12
N ILE A 43 -16.04 4.58 10.57
CA ILE A 43 -15.96 4.83 9.12
C ILE A 43 -15.96 3.54 8.30
N ALA A 44 -15.37 2.45 8.81
CA ALA A 44 -15.48 1.13 8.18
C ALA A 44 -16.94 0.66 8.09
N SER A 45 -17.73 0.80 9.16
CA SER A 45 -19.16 0.41 9.16
C SER A 45 -19.99 1.21 8.15
N TYR A 46 -19.72 2.52 8.01
CA TYR A 46 -20.38 3.37 7.02
C TYR A 46 -20.05 2.95 5.57
N VAL A 47 -18.75 2.84 5.25
CA VAL A 47 -18.30 2.49 3.88
C VAL A 47 -18.71 1.07 3.49
N LEU A 48 -18.62 0.11 4.42
CA LEU A 48 -19.08 -1.26 4.22
C LEU A 48 -20.56 -1.30 3.85
N SER A 49 -21.41 -0.57 4.57
CA SER A 49 -22.86 -0.53 4.33
C SER A 49 -23.21 0.14 2.99
N ALA A 50 -22.62 1.30 2.71
CA ALA A 50 -22.90 2.06 1.49
C ALA A 50 -22.52 1.29 0.20
N ILE A 51 -21.36 0.61 0.19
CA ILE A 51 -20.92 -0.18 -0.96
C ILE A 51 -21.72 -1.49 -1.10
N LEU A 52 -22.18 -2.08 0.01
CA LEU A 52 -22.99 -3.29 0.01
C LEU A 52 -24.36 -3.08 -0.65
N VAL A 53 -24.98 -1.93 -0.38
CA VAL A 53 -26.35 -1.59 -0.83
C VAL A 53 -26.38 -1.05 -2.26
N LYS A 54 -25.30 -0.43 -2.75
CA LYS A 54 -25.26 0.23 -4.07
C LYS A 54 -25.79 -0.62 -5.24
N PRO A 55 -25.46 -1.92 -5.39
CA PRO A 55 -25.99 -2.72 -6.50
C PRO A 55 -27.50 -2.95 -6.40
N ALA A 56 -28.03 -3.10 -5.18
CA ALA A 56 -29.45 -3.29 -4.96
C ALA A 56 -30.25 -2.02 -5.29
N LEU A 57 -29.74 -0.83 -4.97
CA LEU A 57 -30.42 0.43 -5.31
C LEU A 57 -30.45 0.68 -6.82
N LEU A 58 -29.35 0.42 -7.53
CA LEU A 58 -29.29 0.58 -8.99
C LEU A 58 -30.32 -0.29 -9.73
N VAL A 59 -30.57 -1.53 -9.28
CA VAL A 59 -31.60 -2.38 -9.89
C VAL A 59 -33.01 -2.01 -9.40
N LEU A 60 -33.14 -1.57 -8.15
CA LEU A 60 -34.41 -1.07 -7.61
C LEU A 60 -34.90 0.18 -8.36
N GLU A 61 -34.00 1.08 -8.77
CA GLU A 61 -34.30 2.25 -9.60
C GLU A 61 -34.89 1.83 -10.97
N TYR A 62 -34.36 0.76 -11.59
CA TYR A 62 -34.91 0.16 -12.81
C TYR A 62 -36.29 -0.48 -12.61
N ASP A 63 -36.44 -1.35 -11.59
CA ASP A 63 -37.73 -1.99 -11.31
C ASP A 63 -38.82 -0.94 -11.03
N LYS A 64 -38.48 0.12 -10.28
CA LYS A 64 -39.40 1.24 -9.95
C LYS A 64 -39.86 2.00 -11.19
N ALA A 65 -38.93 2.37 -12.07
CA ALA A 65 -39.25 3.01 -13.33
C ALA A 65 -40.21 2.15 -14.17
N CYS A 66 -39.98 0.84 -14.25
CA CYS A 66 -40.80 -0.08 -15.01
C CYS A 66 -42.20 -0.31 -14.39
N ARG A 67 -42.25 -0.67 -13.10
CA ARG A 67 -43.48 -1.09 -12.41
C ARG A 67 -44.35 0.08 -11.94
N ALA A 68 -43.76 1.06 -11.25
CA ALA A 68 -44.52 2.14 -10.60
C ALA A 68 -44.76 3.36 -11.49
N ASN A 69 -43.80 3.74 -12.33
CA ASN A 69 -43.90 4.94 -13.17
C ASN A 69 -44.50 4.64 -14.55
N LEU A 70 -44.05 3.58 -15.23
CA LEU A 70 -44.58 3.19 -16.55
C LEU A 70 -45.76 2.21 -16.49
N GLY A 71 -45.99 1.54 -15.35
CA GLY A 71 -47.14 0.63 -15.17
C GLY A 71 -47.09 -0.61 -16.07
N LEU A 72 -45.88 -1.07 -16.44
CA LEU A 72 -45.71 -2.21 -17.34
C LEU A 72 -46.02 -3.55 -16.63
N ASN A 73 -46.40 -4.56 -17.42
CA ASN A 73 -46.70 -5.90 -16.90
C ASN A 73 -45.48 -6.49 -16.16
N GLU A 74 -45.72 -7.16 -15.04
CA GLU A 74 -44.65 -7.72 -14.17
C GLU A 74 -43.65 -8.57 -14.94
N THR A 75 -44.14 -9.46 -15.81
CA THR A 75 -43.30 -10.34 -16.64
C THR A 75 -42.44 -9.60 -17.66
N VAL A 76 -42.84 -8.40 -18.09
CA VAL A 76 -42.04 -7.54 -18.96
C VAL A 76 -40.92 -6.89 -18.14
N CYS A 77 -41.25 -6.36 -16.96
CA CYS A 77 -40.24 -5.80 -16.05
C CYS A 77 -39.22 -6.84 -15.60
N ASP A 78 -39.65 -8.06 -15.24
CA ASP A 78 -38.76 -9.13 -14.82
C ASP A 78 -37.81 -9.56 -15.96
N ASN A 79 -38.27 -9.56 -17.22
CA ASN A 79 -37.39 -9.84 -18.37
C ASN A 79 -36.38 -8.69 -18.59
N ILE A 80 -36.83 -7.43 -18.52
CA ILE A 80 -36.00 -6.21 -18.63
C ILE A 80 -34.94 -6.15 -17.52
N VAL A 81 -35.23 -6.67 -16.33
CA VAL A 81 -34.30 -6.69 -15.21
C VAL A 81 -33.35 -7.89 -15.25
N ASN A 82 -33.75 -9.00 -15.87
CA ASN A 82 -32.89 -10.18 -16.06
C ASN A 82 -32.00 -10.16 -17.33
N SER A 83 -31.96 -9.06 -18.10
CA SER A 83 -31.13 -8.88 -19.31
C SER A 83 -31.64 -9.59 -20.58
N ASP A 84 -32.91 -10.00 -20.64
CA ASP A 84 -33.52 -10.62 -21.83
C ASP A 84 -34.24 -9.59 -22.74
N ASP A 85 -33.84 -8.33 -22.66
CA ASP A 85 -34.46 -7.10 -23.21
C ASP A 85 -34.57 -7.01 -24.75
N THR A 86 -34.10 -7.99 -25.52
CA THR A 86 -33.96 -7.90 -27.00
C THR A 86 -35.27 -7.62 -27.76
N ILE A 87 -36.41 -7.73 -27.08
CA ILE A 87 -37.77 -7.51 -27.60
C ILE A 87 -38.36 -6.15 -27.14
N TYR A 88 -37.80 -5.52 -26.10
CA TYR A 88 -38.39 -4.39 -25.35
C TYR A 88 -37.53 -3.11 -25.39
N LEU A 89 -36.90 -2.81 -26.53
CA LEU A 89 -35.92 -1.73 -26.66
C LEU A 89 -36.49 -0.33 -26.35
N ASN A 90 -37.73 -0.06 -26.75
CA ASN A 90 -38.40 1.23 -26.56
C ASN A 90 -38.84 1.44 -25.09
N GLU A 91 -39.27 0.36 -24.42
CA GLU A 91 -39.58 0.35 -22.99
C GLU A 91 -38.31 0.57 -22.15
N THR A 92 -37.22 -0.13 -22.48
CA THR A 92 -35.91 0.00 -21.82
C THR A 92 -35.28 1.39 -22.03
N GLU A 93 -35.55 2.06 -23.16
CA GLU A 93 -35.21 3.47 -23.38
C GLU A 93 -35.97 4.42 -22.45
N GLN A 94 -37.31 4.30 -22.39
CA GLN A 94 -38.15 5.14 -21.53
C GLN A 94 -37.76 5.02 -20.05
N ILE A 95 -37.42 3.82 -19.60
CA ILE A 95 -36.89 3.56 -18.25
C ILE A 95 -35.59 4.35 -18.01
N GLN A 96 -34.64 4.30 -18.95
CA GLN A 96 -33.34 4.97 -18.79
C GLN A 96 -33.45 6.50 -18.84
N LEU A 97 -34.31 7.05 -19.70
CA LEU A 97 -34.58 8.48 -19.76
C LEU A 97 -35.23 8.99 -18.46
N LEU A 98 -36.15 8.22 -17.87
CA LEU A 98 -36.76 8.56 -16.58
C LEU A 98 -35.75 8.53 -15.42
N ILE A 99 -34.89 7.51 -15.34
CA ILE A 99 -33.83 7.45 -14.31
C ILE A 99 -32.84 8.60 -14.48
N SER A 100 -32.48 8.92 -15.73
CA SER A 100 -31.64 10.08 -16.07
C SER A 100 -32.24 11.41 -15.58
N ASP A 101 -33.54 11.62 -15.76
CA ASP A 101 -34.23 12.82 -15.24
C ASP A 101 -34.21 12.88 -13.71
N VAL A 102 -34.48 11.76 -13.02
CA VAL A 102 -34.40 11.69 -11.55
C VAL A 102 -32.98 11.92 -11.03
N HIS A 103 -31.97 11.37 -11.71
CA HIS A 103 -30.56 11.60 -11.42
C HIS A 103 -30.19 13.09 -11.51
N SER A 104 -30.78 13.81 -12.46
CA SER A 104 -30.49 15.22 -12.71
C SER A 104 -30.79 16.13 -11.51
N TRP A 105 -31.87 15.87 -10.76
CA TRP A 105 -32.29 16.71 -9.63
C TRP A 105 -31.89 16.13 -8.25
N GLN A 106 -31.79 14.81 -8.10
CA GLN A 106 -31.48 14.22 -6.78
C GLN A 106 -30.02 14.47 -6.34
N LEU A 107 -29.06 14.32 -7.25
CA LEU A 107 -27.62 14.46 -6.97
C LEU A 107 -27.21 15.91 -6.58
N PRO A 108 -27.77 16.98 -7.19
CA PRO A 108 -27.59 18.35 -6.69
C PRO A 108 -28.11 18.56 -5.27
N ILE A 109 -29.31 18.07 -4.93
CA ILE A 109 -29.84 18.21 -3.56
C ILE A 109 -28.96 17.43 -2.58
N GLN A 110 -28.50 16.24 -2.98
CA GLN A 110 -27.62 15.39 -2.18
C GLN A 110 -26.27 16.06 -1.85
N SER A 111 -25.75 16.93 -2.71
CA SER A 111 -24.45 17.60 -2.49
C SER A 111 -24.55 18.99 -1.87
N VAL A 112 -25.60 19.76 -2.20
CA VAL A 112 -25.80 21.13 -1.69
C VAL A 112 -26.19 21.14 -0.21
N MET A 113 -27.05 20.22 0.25
CA MET A 113 -27.50 20.24 1.66
C MET A 113 -26.36 19.91 2.65
N PRO A 114 -25.53 18.86 2.43
CA PRO A 114 -24.33 18.62 3.24
C PRO A 114 -23.33 19.77 3.22
N LEU A 115 -23.20 20.49 2.11
CA LEU A 115 -22.29 21.63 2.01
C LEU A 115 -22.68 22.76 2.98
N ILE A 116 -23.97 23.10 3.03
CA ILE A 116 -24.51 24.10 3.97
C ILE A 116 -24.24 23.65 5.41
N LEU A 117 -24.52 22.39 5.72
CA LEU A 117 -24.28 21.81 7.04
C LEU A 117 -22.79 21.83 7.41
N VAL A 118 -21.88 21.43 6.52
CA VAL A 118 -20.42 21.44 6.76
C VAL A 118 -19.90 22.87 6.97
N LEU A 119 -20.39 23.85 6.21
CA LEU A 119 -19.97 25.26 6.35
C LEU A 119 -20.32 25.83 7.73
N PHE A 120 -21.55 25.61 8.22
CA PHE A 120 -22.01 26.15 9.50
C PHE A 120 -21.64 25.25 10.68
N LEU A 121 -22.05 23.97 10.66
CA LEU A 121 -21.78 23.01 11.74
C LEU A 121 -20.30 22.66 11.87
N GLY A 122 -19.52 22.63 10.78
CA GLY A 122 -18.08 22.46 10.85
C GLY A 122 -17.41 23.62 11.58
N SER A 123 -17.76 24.87 11.23
CA SER A 123 -17.24 26.05 11.93
C SER A 123 -17.63 26.06 13.42
N TYR A 124 -18.84 25.59 13.77
CA TYR A 124 -19.31 25.45 15.14
C TYR A 124 -18.55 24.34 15.89
N SER A 125 -18.35 23.20 15.22
CA SER A 125 -17.58 22.04 15.70
C SER A 125 -16.15 22.44 16.06
N ASP A 126 -15.50 23.26 15.23
CA ASP A 126 -14.15 23.78 15.49
C ASP A 126 -14.11 24.79 16.65
N ARG A 127 -15.11 25.67 16.78
CA ARG A 127 -15.19 26.65 17.88
C ARG A 127 -15.37 25.99 19.25
N HIS A 128 -16.24 24.99 19.33
CA HIS A 128 -16.62 24.34 20.59
C HIS A 128 -15.92 23.01 20.88
N GLN A 129 -15.10 22.52 19.94
CA GLN A 129 -14.49 21.19 19.95
C GLN A 129 -15.51 20.08 20.25
N TRP A 130 -16.70 20.21 19.67
CA TRP A 130 -17.78 19.25 19.80
C TRP A 130 -17.84 18.44 18.50
N ARG A 131 -17.44 17.17 18.56
CA ARG A 131 -17.22 16.30 17.40
C ARG A 131 -18.20 15.12 17.37
N LYS A 132 -18.53 14.53 18.53
CA LYS A 132 -19.29 13.28 18.60
C LYS A 132 -20.68 13.33 17.95
N PRO A 133 -21.51 14.37 18.12
CA PRO A 133 -22.81 14.42 17.43
C PRO A 133 -22.66 14.46 15.91
N PHE A 134 -21.65 15.17 15.40
CA PHE A 134 -21.41 15.32 13.97
C PHE A 134 -20.79 14.07 13.33
N LEU A 135 -20.16 13.19 14.11
CA LEU A 135 -19.78 11.84 13.69
C LEU A 135 -20.98 10.89 13.60
N LEU A 136 -22.00 11.07 14.44
CA LEU A 136 -23.16 10.18 14.53
C LEU A 136 -24.31 10.60 13.61
N LEU A 137 -24.50 11.91 13.36
CA LEU A 137 -25.61 12.44 12.58
C LEU A 137 -25.71 11.81 11.17
N PRO A 138 -24.62 11.65 10.39
CA PRO A 138 -24.71 11.04 9.07
C PRO A 138 -25.22 9.59 9.10
N LEU A 139 -24.78 8.77 10.06
CA LEU A 139 -25.24 7.38 10.18
C LEU A 139 -26.73 7.30 10.55
N ILE A 140 -27.26 8.28 11.29
CA ILE A 140 -28.71 8.38 11.56
C ILE A 140 -29.47 8.70 10.27
N GLY A 141 -28.92 9.59 9.43
CA GLY A 141 -29.45 9.85 8.08
C GLY A 141 -29.53 8.58 7.23
N GLU A 142 -28.44 7.81 7.14
CA GLU A 142 -28.43 6.55 6.38
C GLU A 142 -29.41 5.50 6.93
N LEU A 143 -29.65 5.46 8.25
CA LEU A 143 -30.68 4.58 8.80
C LEU A 143 -32.10 4.97 8.35
N PHE A 144 -32.39 6.28 8.24
CA PHE A 144 -33.66 6.73 7.65
C PHE A 144 -33.74 6.37 6.16
N ALA A 145 -32.65 6.50 5.41
CA ALA A 145 -32.58 6.08 4.01
C ALA A 145 -32.84 4.58 3.86
N VAL A 146 -32.15 3.73 4.62
CA VAL A 146 -32.35 2.27 4.59
C VAL A 146 -33.78 1.89 4.99
N ALA A 147 -34.32 2.45 6.08
CA ALA A 147 -35.69 2.16 6.51
C ALA A 147 -36.73 2.58 5.45
N GLY A 148 -36.53 3.74 4.83
CA GLY A 148 -37.40 4.22 3.77
C GLY A 148 -37.24 3.47 2.44
N CYS A 149 -36.04 2.99 2.08
CA CYS A 149 -35.84 2.09 0.94
C CYS A 149 -36.52 0.73 1.18
N ILE A 150 -36.55 0.22 2.43
CA ILE A 150 -37.34 -0.98 2.77
C ILE A 150 -38.84 -0.72 2.53
N ILE A 151 -39.37 0.44 2.95
CA ILE A 151 -40.76 0.82 2.65
C ILE A 151 -40.99 0.95 1.13
N SER A 152 -40.02 1.52 0.39
CA SER A 152 -40.05 1.64 -1.07
C SER A 152 -40.19 0.27 -1.74
N VAL A 153 -39.47 -0.75 -1.26
CA VAL A 153 -39.57 -2.15 -1.73
C VAL A 153 -40.91 -2.80 -1.35
N LEU A 154 -41.44 -2.53 -0.16
CA LEU A 154 -42.75 -3.05 0.27
C LEU A 154 -43.93 -2.42 -0.49
N LEU A 155 -43.76 -1.17 -0.93
CA LEU A 155 -44.75 -0.39 -1.70
C LEU A 155 -44.31 -0.28 -3.16
N MET A 156 -43.91 -1.41 -3.74
CA MET A 156 -43.19 -1.46 -5.01
C MET A 156 -43.94 -0.74 -6.13
N ASP A 157 -45.22 -1.07 -6.32
CA ASP A 157 -46.06 -0.63 -7.44
C ASP A 157 -46.79 0.70 -7.18
N THR A 158 -46.64 1.29 -5.98
CA THR A 158 -47.36 2.53 -5.59
C THR A 158 -46.44 3.70 -5.27
N TRP A 159 -45.21 3.44 -4.80
CA TRP A 159 -44.20 4.48 -4.61
C TRP A 159 -43.36 4.61 -5.87
N SER A 160 -43.48 5.75 -6.54
CA SER A 160 -42.72 6.05 -7.75
C SER A 160 -41.22 6.23 -7.50
N LEU A 161 -40.42 6.20 -8.56
CA LEU A 161 -38.97 6.39 -8.52
C LEU A 161 -38.55 7.71 -7.84
N GLU A 162 -39.31 8.78 -8.04
CA GLU A 162 -39.06 10.09 -7.44
C GLU A 162 -39.16 10.05 -5.90
N VAL A 163 -40.16 9.31 -5.38
CA VAL A 163 -40.33 9.11 -3.93
C VAL A 163 -39.15 8.33 -3.36
N GLN A 164 -38.68 7.31 -4.09
CA GLN A 164 -37.44 6.62 -3.73
C GLN A 164 -36.24 7.56 -3.71
N GLY A 165 -36.03 8.37 -4.76
CA GLY A 165 -34.93 9.33 -4.82
C GLY A 165 -34.91 10.30 -3.64
N VAL A 166 -36.08 10.84 -3.25
CA VAL A 166 -36.22 11.68 -2.04
C VAL A 166 -35.78 10.93 -0.78
N VAL A 167 -36.29 9.71 -0.59
CA VAL A 167 -36.06 8.91 0.62
C VAL A 167 -34.61 8.41 0.71
N GLN A 168 -34.04 8.00 -0.42
CA GLN A 168 -32.70 7.43 -0.56
C GLN A 168 -31.59 8.49 -0.50
N THR A 169 -31.81 9.70 -1.01
CA THR A 169 -30.75 10.72 -1.15
C THR A 169 -31.06 12.04 -0.46
N VAL A 170 -32.29 12.57 -0.57
CA VAL A 170 -32.64 13.89 -0.02
C VAL A 170 -32.74 13.86 1.50
N VAL A 171 -33.45 12.87 2.06
CA VAL A 171 -33.60 12.69 3.51
C VAL A 171 -32.24 12.57 4.23
N PRO A 172 -31.33 11.62 3.89
CA PRO A 172 -30.03 11.52 4.57
C PRO A 172 -29.14 12.76 4.39
N SER A 173 -29.35 13.55 3.34
CA SER A 173 -28.55 14.75 3.06
C SER A 173 -28.82 15.90 4.03
N PHE A 174 -30.00 15.96 4.65
CA PHE A 174 -30.27 16.84 5.81
C PHE A 174 -29.50 16.45 7.08
N PHE A 175 -28.93 15.24 7.11
CA PHE A 175 -28.06 14.75 8.19
C PHE A 175 -26.56 14.83 7.82
N GLY A 176 -26.24 15.36 6.62
CA GLY A 176 -24.89 15.71 6.17
C GLY A 176 -24.10 14.61 5.44
N GLY A 177 -24.60 13.37 5.40
CA GLY A 177 -24.02 12.27 4.62
C GLY A 177 -22.50 12.08 4.72
N GLN A 178 -21.91 11.52 3.66
CA GLN A 178 -20.48 11.20 3.60
C GLN A 178 -19.56 12.43 3.76
N THR A 179 -19.95 13.59 3.25
CA THR A 179 -19.15 14.83 3.31
C THR A 179 -19.00 15.33 4.74
N MET A 180 -20.08 15.30 5.53
CA MET A 180 -20.03 15.67 6.94
C MET A 180 -19.28 14.63 7.78
N LEU A 181 -19.47 13.33 7.50
CA LEU A 181 -18.76 12.26 8.19
C LEU A 181 -17.24 12.36 8.01
N THR A 182 -16.78 12.54 6.77
CA THR A 182 -15.34 12.62 6.45
C THR A 182 -14.69 13.86 7.08
N MET A 183 -15.36 15.02 7.04
CA MET A 183 -14.91 16.23 7.74
C MET A 183 -14.81 16.00 9.26
N ALA A 184 -15.85 15.45 9.88
CA ALA A 184 -15.88 15.17 11.32
C ALA A 184 -14.82 14.15 11.75
N VAL A 185 -14.54 13.13 10.94
CA VAL A 185 -13.48 12.12 11.17
C VAL A 185 -12.09 12.77 11.13
N PHE A 186 -11.77 13.55 10.09
CA PHE A 186 -10.45 14.19 10.01
C PHE A 186 -10.24 15.27 11.08
N ALA A 187 -11.29 16.01 11.43
CA ALA A 187 -11.25 16.99 12.52
C ALA A 187 -11.06 16.31 13.89
N TYR A 188 -11.78 15.22 14.17
CA TYR A 188 -11.60 14.43 15.38
C TYR A 188 -10.18 13.86 15.49
N ILE A 189 -9.64 13.28 14.41
CA ILE A 189 -8.26 12.76 14.39
C ILE A 189 -7.25 13.88 14.68
N ALA A 190 -7.46 15.08 14.14
CA ALA A 190 -6.61 16.24 14.43
C ALA A 190 -6.61 16.61 15.91
N ASP A 191 -7.75 16.53 16.59
CA ASP A 191 -7.89 16.87 18.01
C ASP A 191 -7.35 15.78 18.95
N VAL A 192 -7.42 14.49 18.57
CA VAL A 192 -6.98 13.35 19.42
C VAL A 192 -5.58 12.80 19.10
N SER A 193 -4.82 13.41 18.17
CA SER A 193 -3.47 12.96 17.79
C SER A 193 -2.41 14.03 18.01
N THR A 194 -1.19 13.60 18.34
CA THR A 194 -0.02 14.47 18.38
C THR A 194 0.45 14.80 16.96
N LEU A 195 1.17 15.91 16.78
CA LEU A 195 1.68 16.35 15.47
C LEU A 195 2.48 15.27 14.74
N GLU A 196 3.26 14.47 15.47
CA GLU A 196 4.05 13.35 14.92
C GLU A 196 3.18 12.17 14.45
N MET A 197 2.06 11.89 15.13
CA MET A 197 1.20 10.73 14.88
C MET A 197 0.01 11.02 13.96
N ARG A 198 -0.32 12.30 13.73
CA ARG A 198 -1.47 12.75 12.94
C ARG A 198 -1.47 12.17 11.52
N THR A 199 -0.34 12.26 10.82
CA THR A 199 -0.17 11.74 9.45
C THR A 199 -0.36 10.22 9.39
N LEU A 200 0.12 9.49 10.40
CA LEU A 200 -0.05 8.03 10.48
C LEU A 200 -1.53 7.65 10.64
N ARG A 201 -2.27 8.31 11.54
CA ARG A 201 -3.70 8.03 11.76
C ARG A 201 -4.57 8.39 10.56
N VAL A 202 -4.32 9.53 9.92
CA VAL A 202 -4.99 9.89 8.65
C VAL A 202 -4.70 8.84 7.57
N GLY A 203 -3.46 8.35 7.47
CA GLY A 203 -3.09 7.26 6.58
C GLY A 203 -3.82 5.94 6.88
N ILE A 204 -3.95 5.55 8.15
CA ILE A 204 -4.69 4.35 8.57
C ILE A 204 -6.16 4.43 8.13
N VAL A 205 -6.83 5.56 8.35
CA VAL A 205 -8.22 5.75 7.89
C VAL A 205 -8.35 5.62 6.38
N GLN A 206 -7.43 6.21 5.61
CA GLN A 206 -7.46 6.07 4.15
C GLN A 206 -7.21 4.62 3.70
N ILE A 207 -6.34 3.87 4.38
CA ILE A 207 -6.11 2.44 4.13
C ILE A 207 -7.39 1.63 4.40
N VAL A 208 -8.11 1.92 5.49
CA VAL A 208 -9.38 1.25 5.82
C VAL A 208 -10.43 1.50 4.72
N ILE A 209 -10.62 2.74 4.30
CA ILE A 209 -11.55 3.08 3.20
C ILE A 209 -11.15 2.33 1.91
N ASN A 210 -9.89 2.44 1.50
CA ASN A 210 -9.39 1.84 0.26
C ASN A 210 -9.40 0.30 0.26
N ALA A 211 -9.33 -0.33 1.44
CA ALA A 211 -9.45 -1.78 1.58
C ALA A 211 -10.91 -2.25 1.57
N CYS A 212 -11.83 -1.51 2.22
CA CYS A 212 -13.25 -1.87 2.28
C CYS A 212 -13.89 -1.89 0.89
N VAL A 213 -13.72 -0.83 0.09
CA VAL A 213 -14.43 -0.67 -1.20
C VAL A 213 -14.30 -1.88 -2.13
N PRO A 214 -13.10 -2.27 -2.64
CA PRO A 214 -12.98 -3.40 -3.57
C PRO A 214 -13.31 -4.74 -2.91
N THR A 215 -13.08 -4.89 -1.60
CA THR A 215 -13.42 -6.13 -0.87
C THR A 215 -14.92 -6.38 -0.91
N VAL A 216 -15.72 -5.37 -0.55
CA VAL A 216 -17.19 -5.48 -0.48
C VAL A 216 -17.81 -5.55 -1.86
N GLN A 217 -17.34 -4.71 -2.78
CA GLN A 217 -17.86 -4.62 -4.14
C GLN A 217 -17.70 -5.95 -4.92
N SER A 218 -16.66 -6.73 -4.62
CA SER A 218 -16.41 -8.04 -5.25
C SER A 218 -17.50 -9.09 -4.99
N PHE A 219 -18.27 -8.96 -3.89
CA PHE A 219 -19.34 -9.90 -3.55
C PHE A 219 -20.72 -9.24 -3.40
N SER A 220 -20.83 -7.91 -3.42
CA SER A 220 -22.07 -7.18 -3.12
C SER A 220 -23.21 -7.54 -4.09
N ALA A 221 -22.95 -7.59 -5.40
CA ALA A 221 -23.97 -8.00 -6.37
C ALA A 221 -24.37 -9.48 -6.24
N VAL A 222 -23.42 -10.38 -5.97
CA VAL A 222 -23.70 -11.82 -5.79
C VAL A 222 -24.52 -12.06 -4.52
N LEU A 223 -24.24 -11.30 -3.45
CA LEU A 223 -25.06 -11.32 -2.24
C LEU A 223 -26.48 -10.84 -2.56
N PHE A 224 -26.61 -9.69 -3.26
CA PHE A 224 -27.89 -9.14 -3.69
C PHE A 224 -28.73 -10.14 -4.50
N THR A 225 -28.17 -10.77 -5.54
CA THR A 225 -28.89 -11.78 -6.34
C THR A 225 -29.25 -13.04 -5.55
N SER A 226 -28.61 -13.28 -4.39
CA SER A 226 -28.89 -14.44 -3.53
C SER A 226 -29.93 -14.20 -2.44
N ILE A 227 -30.04 -12.96 -1.92
CA ILE A 227 -30.90 -12.64 -0.76
C ILE A 227 -31.97 -11.57 -1.02
N GLY A 228 -31.96 -10.96 -2.21
CA GLY A 228 -32.91 -9.92 -2.63
C GLY A 228 -32.75 -8.58 -1.90
N TYR A 229 -33.57 -7.60 -2.29
CA TYR A 229 -33.53 -6.23 -1.79
C TYR A 229 -33.59 -6.14 -0.26
N ILE A 230 -34.60 -6.77 0.34
CA ILE A 230 -34.87 -6.69 1.78
C ILE A 230 -33.71 -7.28 2.60
N GLY A 231 -33.13 -8.41 2.15
CA GLY A 231 -32.00 -9.04 2.82
C GLY A 231 -30.77 -8.13 2.87
N VAL A 232 -30.40 -7.51 1.75
CA VAL A 232 -29.25 -6.58 1.69
C VAL A 232 -29.48 -5.34 2.54
N LEU A 233 -30.68 -4.73 2.45
CA LEU A 233 -31.03 -3.53 3.21
C LEU A 233 -31.03 -3.78 4.73
N ILE A 234 -31.53 -4.94 5.20
CA ILE A 234 -31.49 -5.31 6.62
C ILE A 234 -30.04 -5.47 7.10
N ILE A 235 -29.17 -6.15 6.34
CA ILE A 235 -27.74 -6.31 6.71
C ILE A 235 -27.05 -4.94 6.83
N ALA A 236 -27.30 -4.03 5.89
CA ALA A 236 -26.77 -2.67 5.94
C ALA A 236 -27.33 -1.85 7.12
N GLY A 237 -28.62 -1.99 7.43
CA GLY A 237 -29.23 -1.38 8.61
C GLY A 237 -28.56 -1.83 9.91
N PHE A 238 -28.28 -3.12 10.06
CA PHE A 238 -27.52 -3.64 11.21
C PHE A 238 -26.09 -3.09 11.28
N LEU A 239 -25.43 -2.94 10.14
CA LEU A 239 -24.07 -2.39 10.08
C LEU A 239 -24.04 -0.90 10.46
N TYR A 240 -24.94 -0.06 9.92
CA TYR A 240 -25.08 1.34 10.35
C TYR A 240 -25.44 1.46 11.83
N LEU A 241 -26.36 0.63 12.33
CA LEU A 241 -26.71 0.59 13.75
C LEU A 241 -25.50 0.21 14.63
N SER A 242 -24.69 -0.76 14.20
CA SER A 242 -23.45 -1.13 14.90
C SER A 242 -22.44 0.03 14.94
N GLY A 243 -22.37 0.83 13.87
CA GLY A 243 -21.57 2.05 13.80
C GLY A 243 -22.03 3.12 14.79
N ILE A 244 -23.34 3.34 14.90
CA ILE A 244 -23.93 4.28 15.88
C ILE A 244 -23.66 3.82 17.31
N ILE A 245 -23.89 2.54 17.61
CA ILE A 245 -23.61 1.95 18.94
C ILE A 245 -22.13 2.11 19.29
N TYR A 246 -21.22 1.77 18.36
CA TYR A 246 -19.79 1.97 18.55
C TYR A 246 -19.44 3.45 18.77
N GLY A 247 -19.97 4.35 17.95
CA GLY A 247 -19.74 5.79 18.09
C GLY A 247 -20.28 6.37 19.40
N PHE A 248 -21.40 5.84 19.90
CA PHE A 248 -21.99 6.27 21.17
C PHE A 248 -21.21 5.78 22.39
N PHE A 249 -20.72 4.54 22.41
CA PHE A 249 -20.04 3.98 23.59
C PHE A 249 -18.52 4.09 23.58
N CYS A 250 -17.87 3.98 22.40
CA CYS A 250 -16.41 3.91 22.30
C CYS A 250 -15.76 5.28 22.03
N ILE A 251 -16.41 6.16 21.27
CA ILE A 251 -15.85 7.48 20.93
C ILE A 251 -16.08 8.46 22.11
N LYS A 252 -14.99 9.08 22.56
CA LYS A 252 -14.96 10.04 23.67
C LYS A 252 -14.83 11.46 23.12
N GLU A 253 -15.51 12.42 23.72
CA GLU A 253 -15.36 13.83 23.36
C GLU A 253 -13.97 14.37 23.77
N PRO A 254 -13.28 15.19 22.95
CA PRO A 254 -12.09 15.90 23.38
C PRO A 254 -12.40 16.89 24.54
N LYS A 255 -11.37 17.20 25.34
CA LYS A 255 -11.52 18.07 26.52
C LYS A 255 -11.58 19.55 26.11
N LYS A 256 -12.65 20.24 26.52
CA LYS A 256 -12.93 21.65 26.19
C LYS A 256 -11.88 22.62 26.78
N PRO A 257 -11.31 23.56 25.99
CA PRO A 257 -10.91 24.86 26.48
C PRO A 257 -12.15 25.73 26.66
N ILE A 258 -12.37 26.27 27.86
CA ILE A 258 -13.60 27.00 28.19
C ILE A 258 -13.63 28.37 27.49
N LYS A 259 -14.51 28.51 26.50
CA LYS A 259 -15.05 29.79 26.02
C LYS A 259 -16.56 29.66 25.84
N GLU A 260 -17.32 30.04 26.85
CA GLU A 260 -18.77 30.12 26.73
C GLU A 260 -19.16 31.22 25.73
N SER A 261 -19.88 30.85 24.66
CA SER A 261 -20.47 31.85 23.77
C SER A 261 -21.69 32.47 24.45
N LYS A 262 -21.76 33.81 24.49
CA LYS A 262 -22.90 34.56 25.03
C LYS A 262 -24.13 34.59 24.09
N LYS A 263 -24.10 33.84 22.99
CA LYS A 263 -25.16 33.78 21.97
C LYS A 263 -26.09 32.60 22.20
N ASN A 264 -27.35 32.72 21.77
CA ASN A 264 -28.27 31.59 21.66
C ASN A 264 -27.71 30.53 20.70
N PHE A 265 -27.86 29.25 21.03
CA PHE A 265 -27.30 28.10 20.30
C PHE A 265 -27.43 28.18 18.76
N LEU A 266 -28.62 28.47 18.23
CA LEU A 266 -28.84 28.61 16.79
C LEU A 266 -28.12 29.83 16.16
N LEU A 267 -28.10 30.98 16.85
CA LEU A 267 -27.39 32.20 16.42
C LEU A 267 -25.86 32.05 16.53
N ASP A 268 -25.38 31.07 17.29
CA ASP A 268 -23.97 30.72 17.41
C ASP A 268 -23.54 29.67 16.38
N ILE A 269 -24.44 28.77 15.96
CA ILE A 269 -24.23 27.86 14.82
C ILE A 269 -24.09 28.64 13.52
N PHE A 270 -25.06 29.52 13.22
CA PHE A 270 -25.11 30.28 11.96
C PHE A 270 -24.25 31.58 11.98
N ASP A 271 -23.11 31.59 12.70
CA ASP A 271 -22.19 32.74 12.68
C ASP A 271 -21.42 32.82 11.35
N THR A 272 -21.82 33.77 10.50
CA THR A 272 -21.26 33.98 9.17
C THR A 272 -19.81 34.47 9.15
N ARG A 273 -19.24 34.93 10.27
CA ARG A 273 -17.88 35.49 10.33
C ARG A 273 -16.81 34.52 9.80
N HIS A 274 -16.88 33.24 10.19
CA HIS A 274 -15.90 32.24 9.75
C HIS A 274 -16.08 31.82 8.28
N ALA A 275 -17.31 31.77 7.79
CA ALA A 275 -17.57 31.53 6.36
C ALA A 275 -17.01 32.68 5.51
N ILE A 276 -17.28 33.93 5.91
CA ILE A 276 -16.74 35.13 5.27
C ILE A 276 -15.21 35.15 5.30
N ASP A 277 -14.58 34.78 6.42
CA ASP A 277 -13.11 34.72 6.53
C ASP A 277 -12.47 33.59 5.70
N THR A 278 -13.21 32.53 5.40
CA THR A 278 -12.82 31.50 4.42
C THR A 278 -12.81 32.08 2.99
N PHE A 279 -13.87 32.76 2.56
CA PHE A 279 -13.91 33.40 1.24
C PHE A 279 -12.90 34.56 1.11
N LYS A 280 -12.64 35.30 2.20
CA LYS A 280 -11.55 36.30 2.23
C LYS A 280 -10.17 35.70 1.97
N LEU A 281 -9.94 34.39 2.14
CA LEU A 281 -8.66 33.76 1.82
C LEU A 281 -8.30 33.95 0.34
N ILE A 282 -9.28 33.80 -0.56
CA ILE A 282 -9.15 33.98 -2.01
C ILE A 282 -8.78 35.44 -2.34
N LEU A 283 -9.31 36.38 -1.55
CA LEU A 283 -9.21 37.83 -1.74
C LEU A 283 -8.03 38.48 -0.99
N LYS A 284 -7.40 37.79 -0.03
CA LYS A 284 -6.30 38.31 0.80
C LYS A 284 -5.03 38.47 -0.01
N LYS A 285 -4.31 39.59 0.17
CA LYS A 285 -2.98 39.81 -0.45
C LYS A 285 -1.94 39.40 0.58
N SER A 286 -1.24 38.30 0.34
CA SER A 286 -0.15 37.82 1.21
C SER A 286 1.13 37.73 0.38
N PRO A 287 2.29 38.16 0.89
CA PRO A 287 3.57 37.91 0.23
C PRO A 287 3.74 36.39 0.04
N GLY A 288 4.13 35.98 -1.18
CA GLY A 288 4.27 34.58 -1.57
C GLY A 288 3.03 33.92 -2.20
N ASN A 289 1.80 34.42 -1.95
CA ASN A 289 0.60 33.71 -2.37
C ASN A 289 0.12 34.08 -3.80
N ASP A 290 0.24 33.14 -4.74
CA ASP A 290 -0.17 33.32 -6.14
C ASP A 290 -1.66 33.02 -6.31
N ARG A 291 -2.52 34.02 -6.08
CA ARG A 291 -3.98 33.87 -6.15
C ARG A 291 -4.48 33.20 -7.43
N LEU A 292 -3.89 33.53 -8.57
CA LEU A 292 -4.26 32.95 -9.86
C LEU A 292 -3.92 31.46 -9.91
N PHE A 293 -2.82 31.03 -9.28
CA PHE A 293 -2.48 29.62 -9.14
C PHE A 293 -3.50 28.87 -8.25
N ILE A 294 -3.93 29.47 -7.12
CA ILE A 294 -4.98 28.89 -6.27
C ILE A 294 -6.30 28.74 -7.04
N VAL A 295 -6.76 29.79 -7.74
CA VAL A 295 -8.03 29.77 -8.48
C VAL A 295 -8.02 28.72 -9.59
N LEU A 296 -6.92 28.57 -10.33
CA LEU A 296 -6.81 27.54 -11.36
C LEU A 296 -6.71 26.13 -10.77
N LEU A 297 -6.09 25.97 -9.59
CA LEU A 297 -6.07 24.69 -8.88
C LEU A 297 -7.44 24.29 -8.33
N LEU A 298 -8.23 25.26 -7.85
CA LEU A 298 -9.64 25.08 -7.47
C LEU A 298 -10.48 24.69 -8.69
N LEU A 299 -10.26 25.32 -9.85
CA LEU A 299 -10.89 24.91 -11.10
C LEU A 299 -10.54 23.46 -11.47
N GLY A 300 -9.31 23.02 -11.21
CA GLY A 300 -8.91 21.62 -11.40
C GLY A 300 -9.61 20.62 -10.48
N MET A 301 -9.78 20.97 -9.21
CA MET A 301 -10.59 20.19 -8.27
C MET A 301 -12.04 20.10 -8.76
N PHE A 302 -12.61 21.22 -9.21
CA PHE A 302 -13.97 21.26 -9.77
C PHE A 302 -14.10 20.35 -10.99
N VAL A 303 -13.20 20.49 -11.98
CA VAL A 303 -13.22 19.68 -13.21
C VAL A 303 -13.06 18.18 -12.91
N TYR A 304 -12.13 17.81 -12.01
CA TYR A 304 -11.97 16.42 -11.58
C TYR A 304 -13.26 15.86 -10.95
N THR A 305 -13.90 16.59 -10.05
CA THR A 305 -15.14 16.10 -9.43
C THR A 305 -16.33 16.10 -10.39
N LEU A 306 -16.45 17.14 -11.23
CA LEU A 306 -17.48 17.27 -12.27
C LEU A 306 -17.52 16.04 -13.17
N VAL A 307 -16.34 15.64 -13.68
CA VAL A 307 -16.25 14.55 -14.66
C VAL A 307 -16.44 13.19 -14.01
N ASN A 308 -15.77 12.87 -12.90
CA ASN A 308 -15.91 11.53 -12.30
C ASN A 308 -17.34 11.27 -11.80
N VAL A 309 -17.99 12.26 -11.18
CA VAL A 309 -19.37 12.10 -10.68
C VAL A 309 -20.38 12.10 -11.85
N GLY A 310 -20.10 12.88 -12.90
CA GLY A 310 -20.90 12.88 -14.13
C GLY A 310 -20.87 11.52 -14.83
N GLU A 311 -19.67 10.99 -15.08
CA GLU A 311 -19.46 9.64 -15.62
C GLU A 311 -20.16 8.59 -14.74
N ASP A 312 -19.88 8.53 -13.43
CA ASP A 312 -20.46 7.55 -12.51
C ASP A 312 -22.00 7.57 -12.49
N SER A 313 -22.64 8.74 -12.67
CA SER A 313 -24.10 8.89 -12.64
C SER A 313 -24.82 8.27 -13.85
N VAL A 314 -24.13 8.15 -14.99
CA VAL A 314 -24.65 7.60 -16.26
C VAL A 314 -24.07 6.21 -16.54
N PHE A 315 -22.93 5.86 -15.95
CA PHE A 315 -22.14 4.68 -16.32
C PHE A 315 -22.92 3.35 -16.22
N PHE A 316 -23.77 3.19 -15.20
CA PHE A 316 -24.61 2.00 -15.09
C PHE A 316 -25.62 1.93 -16.26
N LEU A 317 -26.37 3.01 -16.51
CA LEU A 317 -27.34 3.12 -17.61
C LEU A 317 -26.68 2.78 -18.96
N TYR A 318 -25.53 3.39 -19.24
CA TYR A 318 -24.74 3.11 -20.45
C TYR A 318 -24.36 1.62 -20.59
N THR A 319 -23.76 1.02 -19.57
CA THR A 319 -23.35 -0.40 -19.65
C THR A 319 -24.55 -1.35 -19.72
N ARG A 320 -25.70 -0.96 -19.15
CA ARG A 320 -26.94 -1.73 -19.22
C ARG A 320 -27.58 -1.65 -20.60
N GLY A 321 -27.82 -0.44 -21.13
CA GLY A 321 -28.47 -0.25 -22.43
C GLY A 321 -27.60 -0.68 -23.62
N PHE A 322 -26.30 -0.38 -23.60
CA PHE A 322 -25.43 -0.59 -24.78
C PHE A 322 -24.70 -1.93 -24.78
N LEU A 323 -24.24 -2.43 -23.62
CA LEU A 323 -23.47 -3.68 -23.52
C LEU A 323 -24.29 -4.86 -22.95
N ASN A 324 -25.57 -4.64 -22.62
CA ASN A 324 -26.45 -5.56 -21.90
C ASN A 324 -25.78 -6.21 -20.67
N TRP A 325 -25.11 -5.40 -19.85
CA TRP A 325 -24.47 -5.92 -18.64
C TRP A 325 -25.48 -6.24 -17.54
N SER A 326 -25.34 -7.43 -16.97
CA SER A 326 -25.91 -7.79 -15.67
C SER A 326 -25.23 -7.00 -14.54
N ILE A 327 -25.94 -6.84 -13.42
CA ILE A 327 -25.40 -6.17 -12.21
C ILE A 327 -24.11 -6.82 -11.67
N VAL A 328 -23.95 -8.14 -11.88
CA VAL A 328 -22.75 -8.90 -11.51
C VAL A 328 -21.56 -8.56 -12.44
N GLN A 329 -21.79 -8.42 -13.75
CA GLN A 329 -20.74 -8.00 -14.69
C GLN A 329 -20.29 -6.55 -14.42
N TYR A 330 -21.24 -5.64 -14.19
CA TYR A 330 -20.97 -4.24 -13.85
C TYR A 330 -20.12 -4.09 -12.58
N THR A 331 -20.52 -4.75 -11.48
CA THR A 331 -19.74 -4.72 -10.23
C THR A 331 -18.40 -5.43 -10.32
N SER A 332 -18.29 -6.48 -11.14
CA SER A 332 -17.00 -7.13 -11.46
C SER A 332 -16.06 -6.17 -12.19
N PHE A 333 -16.56 -5.42 -13.19
CA PHE A 333 -15.79 -4.41 -13.91
C PHE A 333 -15.30 -3.30 -12.98
N LEU A 334 -16.19 -2.71 -12.18
CA LEU A 334 -15.82 -1.68 -11.20
C LEU A 334 -14.76 -2.18 -10.21
N THR A 335 -14.81 -3.46 -9.83
CA THR A 335 -13.86 -4.08 -8.90
C THR A 335 -12.49 -4.23 -9.55
N ALA A 336 -12.44 -4.69 -10.79
CA ALA A 336 -11.20 -4.73 -11.58
C ALA A 336 -10.60 -3.33 -11.75
N ASN A 337 -11.41 -2.33 -12.13
CA ASN A 337 -10.96 -0.94 -12.31
C ASN A 337 -10.38 -0.34 -11.02
N THR A 338 -11.06 -0.55 -9.88
CA THR A 338 -10.59 -0.10 -8.56
C THR A 338 -9.26 -0.74 -8.17
N LEU A 339 -9.09 -2.04 -8.44
CA LEU A 339 -7.83 -2.76 -8.18
C LEU A 339 -6.70 -2.29 -9.09
N ILE A 340 -6.97 -2.01 -10.37
CA ILE A 340 -5.99 -1.46 -11.31
C ILE A 340 -5.50 -0.09 -10.82
N HIS A 341 -6.38 0.84 -10.46
CA HIS A 341 -5.98 2.14 -9.90
C HIS A 341 -5.20 1.99 -8.57
N LEU A 342 -5.54 1.02 -7.71
CA LEU A 342 -4.79 0.76 -6.47
C LEU A 342 -3.37 0.26 -6.74
N VAL A 343 -3.20 -0.70 -7.66
CA VAL A 343 -1.86 -1.18 -8.08
C VAL A 343 -1.09 -0.04 -8.75
N GLY A 344 -1.74 0.71 -9.62
CA GLY A 344 -1.18 1.84 -10.34
C GLY A 344 -0.67 2.94 -9.42
N THR A 345 -1.45 3.37 -8.42
CA THR A 345 -1.01 4.36 -7.43
C THR A 345 0.20 3.90 -6.60
N ILE A 346 0.23 2.63 -6.19
CA ILE A 346 1.36 2.03 -5.43
C ILE A 346 2.66 2.06 -6.26
N ILE A 347 2.58 1.88 -7.58
CA ILE A 347 3.75 1.89 -8.48
C ILE A 347 4.12 3.33 -8.89
N ALA A 348 3.13 4.10 -9.33
CA ALA A 348 3.32 5.41 -9.95
C ALA A 348 3.80 6.48 -8.95
N VAL A 349 3.30 6.49 -7.70
CA VAL A 349 3.72 7.50 -6.72
C VAL A 349 5.23 7.41 -6.41
N PRO A 350 5.82 6.24 -6.06
CA PRO A 350 7.28 6.10 -5.92
C PRO A 350 8.05 6.35 -7.22
N LEU A 351 7.54 5.89 -8.37
CA LEU A 351 8.18 6.07 -9.67
C LEU A 351 8.32 7.56 -10.02
N PHE A 352 7.25 8.32 -9.94
CA PHE A 352 7.25 9.73 -10.34
C PHE A 352 7.95 10.63 -9.32
N THR A 353 7.71 10.43 -8.01
CA THR A 353 8.25 11.34 -6.97
C THR A 353 9.71 11.04 -6.60
N LYS A 354 10.10 9.76 -6.53
CA LYS A 354 11.43 9.36 -5.99
C LYS A 354 12.42 8.94 -7.07
N PHE A 355 11.96 8.26 -8.13
CA PHE A 355 12.83 7.79 -9.21
C PHE A 355 13.01 8.86 -10.30
N LEU A 356 11.91 9.37 -10.88
CA LEU A 356 11.94 10.40 -11.91
C LEU A 356 12.03 11.84 -11.35
N LYS A 357 11.72 12.05 -10.06
CA LYS A 357 11.70 13.37 -9.39
C LYS A 357 10.89 14.43 -10.15
N LEU A 358 9.74 14.02 -10.71
CA LEU A 358 8.86 14.92 -11.44
C LEU A 358 8.23 15.95 -10.51
N HIS A 359 8.00 17.15 -11.04
CA HIS A 359 7.24 18.19 -10.34
C HIS A 359 5.76 17.79 -10.21
N ASP A 360 5.10 18.12 -9.09
CA ASP A 360 3.69 17.76 -8.83
C ASP A 360 2.75 18.10 -10.01
N LEU A 361 2.94 19.25 -10.67
CA LEU A 361 2.17 19.65 -11.86
C LEU A 361 2.35 18.71 -13.07
N VAL A 362 3.54 18.12 -13.24
CA VAL A 362 3.83 17.17 -14.34
C VAL A 362 3.19 15.81 -14.04
N ILE A 363 3.17 15.40 -12.77
CA ILE A 363 2.46 14.19 -12.33
C ILE A 363 0.96 14.35 -12.59
N LEU A 364 0.41 15.52 -12.24
CA LEU A 364 -0.98 15.85 -12.48
C LEU A 364 -1.32 15.88 -13.99
N LEU A 365 -0.46 16.50 -14.81
CA LEU A 365 -0.57 16.52 -16.27
C LEU A 365 -0.64 15.12 -16.88
N LEU A 366 0.29 14.24 -16.48
CA LEU A 366 0.32 12.83 -16.95
C LEU A 366 -0.96 12.08 -16.55
N SER A 367 -1.51 12.35 -15.37
CA SER A 367 -2.70 11.65 -14.87
C SER A 367 -3.99 12.08 -15.60
N PHE A 368 -4.10 13.34 -16.03
CA PHE A 368 -5.21 13.77 -16.89
C PHE A 368 -5.07 13.28 -18.33
N LEU A 369 -3.85 13.20 -18.87
CA LEU A 369 -3.61 12.60 -20.19
C LEU A 369 -4.00 11.11 -20.21
N ASP A 370 -3.65 10.37 -19.15
CA ASP A 370 -4.07 8.98 -18.93
C ASP A 370 -5.60 8.82 -18.97
N LYS A 371 -6.33 9.69 -18.24
CA LYS A 371 -7.80 9.68 -18.20
C LYS A 371 -8.44 10.10 -19.53
N ILE A 372 -7.85 11.02 -20.29
CA ILE A 372 -8.30 11.35 -21.67
C ILE A 372 -8.21 10.12 -22.56
N VAL A 373 -7.08 9.39 -22.54
CA VAL A 373 -6.91 8.17 -23.35
C VAL A 373 -7.89 7.08 -22.91
N CYS A 374 -8.04 6.86 -21.59
CA CYS A 374 -9.04 5.95 -21.03
C CYS A 374 -10.46 6.22 -21.54
N ASN A 375 -10.90 7.49 -21.50
CA ASN A 375 -12.23 7.88 -21.95
C ASN A 375 -12.43 7.71 -23.47
N ILE A 376 -11.38 7.84 -24.28
CA ILE A 376 -11.43 7.51 -25.71
C ILE A 376 -11.61 6.00 -25.90
N PHE A 377 -10.92 5.17 -25.13
CA PHE A 377 -11.12 3.70 -25.17
C PHE A 377 -12.54 3.31 -24.74
N PHE A 378 -13.10 3.90 -23.68
CA PHE A 378 -14.49 3.67 -23.28
C PHE A 378 -15.49 4.20 -24.32
N GLY A 379 -15.21 5.35 -24.95
CA GLY A 379 -16.08 5.93 -25.99
C GLY A 379 -16.20 5.09 -27.27
N ILE A 380 -15.16 4.31 -27.60
CA ILE A 380 -15.08 3.43 -28.78
C ILE A 380 -15.47 1.98 -28.44
N ALA A 381 -15.66 1.64 -27.17
CA ALA A 381 -15.89 0.27 -26.73
C ALA A 381 -17.22 -0.32 -27.21
N GLN A 382 -17.15 -1.16 -28.24
CA GLN A 382 -18.29 -1.96 -28.74
C GLN A 382 -18.46 -3.28 -27.96
N ASP A 383 -17.38 -3.77 -27.34
CA ASP A 383 -17.35 -5.04 -26.59
C ASP A 383 -16.91 -4.83 -25.15
N SER A 384 -17.41 -5.70 -24.26
CA SER A 384 -16.99 -5.77 -22.86
C SER A 384 -15.47 -5.84 -22.69
N VAL A 385 -14.76 -6.54 -23.58
CA VAL A 385 -13.30 -6.67 -23.52
C VAL A 385 -12.59 -5.32 -23.69
N LEU A 386 -13.09 -4.46 -24.58
CA LEU A 386 -12.49 -3.15 -24.85
C LEU A 386 -12.68 -2.18 -23.67
N MET A 387 -13.75 -2.34 -22.89
CA MET A 387 -13.90 -1.69 -21.58
C MET A 387 -12.78 -2.11 -20.60
N TYR A 388 -12.51 -3.41 -20.45
CA TYR A 388 -11.43 -3.87 -19.56
C TYR A 388 -10.04 -3.42 -20.04
N VAL A 389 -9.82 -3.27 -21.35
CA VAL A 389 -8.60 -2.66 -21.91
C VAL A 389 -8.49 -1.17 -21.53
N GLY A 390 -9.58 -0.40 -21.68
CA GLY A 390 -9.61 1.01 -21.24
C GLY A 390 -9.33 1.19 -19.74
N ALA A 391 -9.83 0.27 -18.91
CA ALA A 391 -9.52 0.23 -17.48
C ALA A 391 -8.03 -0.08 -17.24
N ALA A 392 -7.45 -1.05 -17.94
CA ALA A 392 -6.02 -1.39 -17.84
C ALA A 392 -5.09 -0.26 -18.29
N VAL A 393 -5.49 0.54 -19.29
CA VAL A 393 -4.79 1.76 -19.70
C VAL A 393 -4.77 2.80 -18.56
N SER A 394 -5.89 2.96 -17.84
CA SER A 394 -6.09 3.98 -16.79
C SER A 394 -5.31 3.78 -15.47
N LEU A 395 -4.17 3.09 -15.53
CA LEU A 395 -3.33 2.74 -14.38
C LEU A 395 -2.89 3.98 -13.59
N ILE A 396 -2.61 5.10 -14.25
CA ILE A 396 -2.07 6.31 -13.60
C ILE A 396 -3.20 7.19 -13.01
N THR A 397 -4.42 7.11 -13.55
CA THR A 397 -5.58 7.94 -13.18
C THR A 397 -5.82 8.03 -11.66
N GLY A 398 -5.60 6.96 -10.90
CA GLY A 398 -5.74 6.96 -9.43
C GLY A 398 -4.81 7.93 -8.69
N VAL A 399 -3.72 8.38 -9.32
CA VAL A 399 -2.76 9.35 -8.75
C VAL A 399 -3.32 10.77 -8.74
N THR A 400 -4.32 11.08 -9.59
CA THR A 400 -4.88 12.44 -9.79
C THR A 400 -5.34 13.09 -8.49
N SER A 401 -6.17 12.39 -7.70
CA SER A 401 -6.73 12.92 -6.44
C SER A 401 -5.67 13.15 -5.37
N ILE A 402 -4.65 12.28 -5.32
CA ILE A 402 -3.50 12.39 -4.41
C ILE A 402 -2.65 13.62 -4.79
N SER A 403 -2.34 13.79 -6.07
CA SER A 403 -1.55 14.90 -6.59
C SER A 403 -2.25 16.25 -6.44
N LEU A 404 -3.56 16.31 -6.71
CA LEU A 404 -4.37 17.50 -6.47
C LEU A 404 -4.33 17.92 -4.99
N ARG A 405 -4.60 17.00 -4.06
CA ARG A 405 -4.58 17.28 -2.61
C ARG A 405 -3.18 17.65 -2.11
N SER A 406 -2.13 16.99 -2.61
CA SER A 406 -0.72 17.36 -2.35
C SER A 406 -0.45 18.81 -2.75
N LEU A 407 -0.76 19.17 -4.01
CA LEU A 407 -0.51 20.52 -4.52
C LEU A 407 -1.35 21.57 -3.78
N ALA A 408 -2.61 21.25 -3.48
CA ALA A 408 -3.53 22.11 -2.74
C ALA A 408 -3.03 22.46 -1.33
N THR A 409 -2.40 21.51 -0.63
CA THR A 409 -1.78 21.78 0.68
C THR A 409 -0.48 22.57 0.59
N LYS A 410 0.34 22.37 -0.45
CA LYS A 410 1.64 23.05 -0.62
C LYS A 410 1.55 24.54 -0.98
N VAL A 411 0.44 24.96 -1.59
CA VAL A 411 0.25 26.36 -2.06
C VAL A 411 -0.19 27.29 -0.92
N VAL A 412 -0.71 26.75 0.19
CA VAL A 412 -1.32 27.52 1.28
C VAL A 412 -0.42 27.52 2.51
N SER A 413 -0.28 28.68 3.16
CA SER A 413 0.51 28.80 4.40
C SER A 413 -0.14 28.03 5.55
N GLU A 414 0.69 27.46 6.44
CA GLU A 414 0.25 26.57 7.53
C GLU A 414 -0.87 27.16 8.41
N ASN A 415 -0.79 28.47 8.71
CA ASN A 415 -1.79 29.20 9.51
C ASN A 415 -3.17 29.36 8.84
N ASP A 416 -3.25 29.21 7.52
CA ASP A 416 -4.46 29.36 6.72
C ASP A 416 -4.92 28.01 6.11
N LEU A 417 -4.20 26.91 6.37
CA LEU A 417 -4.45 25.57 5.80
C LEU A 417 -5.87 25.05 6.06
N GLY A 418 -6.41 25.22 7.27
CA GLY A 418 -7.77 24.77 7.61
C GLY A 418 -8.86 25.48 6.80
N LYS A 419 -8.68 26.78 6.50
CA LYS A 419 -9.60 27.56 5.64
C LYS A 419 -9.51 27.13 4.18
N ALA A 420 -8.31 26.77 3.72
CA ALA A 420 -8.18 26.21 2.37
C ALA A 420 -8.83 24.84 2.25
N GLN A 421 -8.73 23.97 3.27
CA GLN A 421 -9.43 22.69 3.28
C GLN A 421 -10.95 22.84 3.21
N SER A 422 -11.55 23.80 3.94
CA SER A 422 -12.99 24.09 3.80
C SER A 422 -13.33 24.64 2.39
N LEU A 423 -12.44 25.41 1.77
CA LEU A 423 -12.62 25.88 0.39
C LEU A 423 -12.51 24.74 -0.65
N PHE A 424 -11.61 23.78 -0.47
CA PHE A 424 -11.54 22.59 -1.33
C PHE A 424 -12.82 21.73 -1.19
N GLY A 425 -13.33 21.57 0.03
CA GLY A 425 -14.61 20.88 0.28
C GLY A 425 -15.82 21.58 -0.34
N ILE A 426 -15.85 22.92 -0.37
CA ILE A 426 -16.88 23.68 -1.11
C ILE A 426 -16.86 23.33 -2.60
N VAL A 427 -15.67 23.27 -3.21
CA VAL A 427 -15.54 22.93 -4.63
C VAL A 427 -15.90 21.47 -4.91
N GLU A 428 -15.46 20.53 -4.07
CA GLU A 428 -15.83 19.11 -4.17
C GLU A 428 -17.36 18.90 -4.04
N ALA A 429 -18.09 19.76 -3.32
CA ALA A 429 -19.54 19.66 -3.19
C ALA A 429 -20.34 20.38 -4.31
N ILE A 430 -19.77 21.40 -4.97
CA ILE A 430 -20.41 22.03 -6.14
C ILE A 430 -20.28 21.13 -7.39
N GLY A 431 -19.22 20.32 -7.48
CA GLY A 431 -18.98 19.38 -8.58
C GLY A 431 -20.20 18.51 -8.93
N PRO A 432 -20.72 17.68 -7.99
CA PRO A 432 -21.90 16.82 -8.23
C PRO A 432 -23.15 17.59 -8.68
N ALA A 433 -23.39 18.77 -8.09
CA ALA A 433 -24.56 19.59 -8.40
C ALA A 433 -24.59 20.15 -9.82
N VAL A 434 -23.41 20.32 -10.44
CA VAL A 434 -23.30 20.68 -11.86
C VAL A 434 -23.16 19.44 -12.74
N ALA A 435 -22.50 18.39 -12.25
CA ALA A 435 -22.25 17.16 -13.00
C ALA A 435 -23.53 16.47 -13.44
N ALA A 436 -24.46 16.24 -12.51
CA ALA A 436 -25.62 15.41 -12.78
C ALA A 436 -26.55 16.01 -13.86
N PRO A 437 -27.00 17.28 -13.80
CA PRO A 437 -27.79 17.87 -14.89
C PRO A 437 -27.06 17.88 -16.24
N VAL A 438 -25.76 18.19 -16.26
CA VAL A 438 -24.97 18.27 -17.50
C VAL A 438 -24.83 16.91 -18.18
N TYR A 439 -24.54 15.86 -17.42
CA TYR A 439 -24.32 14.52 -17.97
C TYR A 439 -25.63 13.80 -18.31
N ASN A 440 -26.64 13.87 -17.43
CA ASN A 440 -27.88 13.12 -17.58
C ASN A 440 -28.82 13.77 -18.61
N VAL A 441 -29.24 15.02 -18.35
CA VAL A 441 -30.19 15.76 -19.21
C VAL A 441 -29.49 16.53 -20.33
N GLY A 442 -28.33 17.12 -20.05
CA GLY A 442 -27.60 17.95 -21.03
C GLY A 442 -26.93 17.16 -22.16
N ILE A 443 -26.59 15.89 -21.94
CA ILE A 443 -25.89 15.03 -22.89
C ILE A 443 -26.66 13.73 -23.09
N TYR A 444 -26.70 12.86 -22.08
CA TYR A 444 -27.10 11.45 -22.25
C TYR A 444 -28.51 11.29 -22.82
N SER A 445 -29.52 12.00 -22.30
CA SER A 445 -30.90 11.92 -22.83
C SER A 445 -31.05 12.47 -24.25
N HIS A 446 -30.17 13.37 -24.70
CA HIS A 446 -30.19 13.90 -26.06
C HIS A 446 -29.34 13.08 -27.05
N THR A 447 -28.35 12.34 -26.55
CA THR A 447 -27.46 11.52 -27.39
C THR A 447 -27.78 10.02 -27.32
N TYR A 448 -28.79 9.59 -26.56
CA TYR A 448 -29.10 8.18 -26.34
C TYR A 448 -29.29 7.40 -27.66
N GLU A 449 -30.22 7.83 -28.53
CA GLU A 449 -30.47 7.15 -29.83
C GLU A 449 -29.27 7.20 -30.80
N THR A 450 -28.45 8.26 -30.74
CA THR A 450 -27.46 8.57 -31.80
C THR A 450 -26.03 8.17 -31.45
N LEU A 451 -25.62 8.38 -30.19
CA LEU A 451 -24.29 8.04 -29.67
C LEU A 451 -24.35 7.93 -28.13
N PRO A 452 -24.77 6.78 -27.55
CA PRO A 452 -24.85 6.60 -26.09
C PRO A 452 -23.55 6.93 -25.34
N SER A 453 -22.39 6.76 -25.99
CA SER A 453 -21.07 7.02 -25.40
C SER A 453 -20.59 8.47 -25.47
N ALA A 454 -21.42 9.41 -25.95
CA ALA A 454 -21.07 10.83 -26.12
C ALA A 454 -20.49 11.49 -24.85
N PHE A 455 -20.98 11.10 -23.67
CA PHE A 455 -20.53 11.64 -22.38
C PHE A 455 -19.05 11.34 -22.08
N PHE A 456 -18.48 10.24 -22.60
CA PHE A 456 -17.04 9.98 -22.48
C PHE A 456 -16.20 10.93 -23.33
N TYR A 457 -16.65 11.24 -24.55
CA TYR A 457 -15.98 12.21 -25.42
C TYR A 457 -16.07 13.63 -24.84
N PHE A 458 -17.22 14.03 -24.29
CA PHE A 458 -17.36 15.28 -23.54
C PHE A 458 -16.35 15.35 -22.37
N SER A 459 -16.26 14.27 -21.57
CA SER A 459 -15.32 14.15 -20.46
C SER A 459 -13.86 14.29 -20.91
N ALA A 460 -13.49 13.69 -22.04
CA ALA A 460 -12.17 13.83 -22.64
C ALA A 460 -11.89 15.28 -23.10
N ILE A 461 -12.86 15.97 -23.69
CA ILE A 461 -12.74 17.39 -24.09
C ILE A 461 -12.54 18.29 -22.86
N VAL A 462 -13.35 18.10 -21.80
CA VAL A 462 -13.25 18.86 -20.55
C VAL A 462 -11.87 18.70 -19.91
N TYR A 463 -11.34 17.47 -19.85
CA TYR A 463 -9.97 17.24 -19.37
C TYR A 463 -8.90 17.81 -20.32
N ALA A 464 -9.09 17.77 -21.64
CA ALA A 464 -8.14 18.36 -22.59
C ALA A 464 -8.02 19.89 -22.42
N VAL A 465 -9.15 20.59 -22.19
CA VAL A 465 -9.14 22.02 -21.85
C VAL A 465 -8.38 22.28 -20.55
N TYR A 466 -8.59 21.46 -19.51
CA TYR A 466 -7.86 21.64 -18.25
C TYR A 466 -6.37 21.29 -18.36
N VAL A 467 -5.99 20.33 -19.23
CA VAL A 467 -4.59 20.02 -19.56
C VAL A 467 -3.85 21.24 -20.13
N LEU A 468 -4.49 22.04 -21.01
CA LEU A 468 -3.91 23.29 -21.51
C LEU A 468 -3.66 24.30 -20.38
N ILE A 469 -4.57 24.37 -19.40
CA ILE A 469 -4.43 25.22 -18.20
C ILE A 469 -3.24 24.75 -17.34
N ILE A 470 -3.08 23.44 -17.12
CA ILE A 470 -1.93 22.87 -16.37
C ILE A 470 -0.60 23.18 -17.08
N ILE A 471 -0.54 23.03 -18.41
CA ILE A 471 0.66 23.34 -19.20
C ILE A 471 1.02 24.83 -19.03
N TRP A 472 0.03 25.73 -19.11
CA TRP A 472 0.23 27.16 -18.87
C TRP A 472 0.70 27.45 -17.42
N MET A 473 0.09 26.81 -16.42
CA MET A 473 0.51 26.94 -15.01
C MET A 473 1.96 26.50 -14.81
N TYR A 474 2.37 25.39 -15.43
CA TYR A 474 3.74 24.87 -15.36
C TYR A 474 4.77 25.81 -16.04
N ILE A 475 4.44 26.35 -17.22
CA ILE A 475 5.31 27.34 -17.90
C ILE A 475 5.45 28.60 -17.04
N ARG A 476 4.35 29.11 -16.48
CA ARG A 476 4.33 30.29 -15.61
C ARG A 476 5.14 30.10 -14.33
N ASP A 477 4.98 28.96 -13.66
CA ASP A 477 5.76 28.63 -12.46
C ASP A 477 7.26 28.52 -12.75
N LYS A 478 7.63 27.82 -13.84
CA LYS A 478 9.03 27.71 -14.29
C LYS A 478 9.62 29.08 -14.65
N ALA A 479 8.85 29.98 -15.27
CA ALA A 479 9.27 31.35 -15.58
C ALA A 479 9.49 32.19 -14.31
N LYS A 480 8.59 32.10 -13.32
CA LYS A 480 8.69 32.77 -12.02
C LYS A 480 9.90 32.29 -11.22
N ASN A 481 10.15 30.98 -11.21
CA ASN A 481 11.34 30.37 -10.62
C ASN A 481 12.63 30.80 -11.34
N LYS A 482 12.61 31.00 -12.66
CA LYS A 482 13.73 31.54 -13.43
C LYS A 482 13.98 33.02 -13.12
N GLN A 483 12.94 33.83 -12.96
CA GLN A 483 13.06 35.23 -12.55
C GLN A 483 13.62 35.37 -11.13
N SER A 484 13.12 34.61 -10.15
CA SER A 484 13.66 34.61 -8.78
C SER A 484 15.14 34.19 -8.73
N LYS A 485 15.53 33.18 -9.52
CA LYS A 485 16.94 32.81 -9.69
C LYS A 485 17.78 33.86 -10.42
N ALA A 486 17.20 34.65 -11.32
CA ALA A 486 17.91 35.75 -11.99
C ALA A 486 18.14 36.93 -11.04
N THR A 487 17.13 37.35 -10.26
CA THR A 487 17.24 38.42 -9.26
C THR A 487 18.26 38.07 -8.16
N ASN A 488 18.34 36.80 -7.76
CA ASN A 488 19.36 36.33 -6.81
C ASN A 488 20.71 35.99 -7.49
N GLY A 489 20.74 35.88 -8.82
CA GLY A 489 21.89 35.44 -9.63
C GLY A 489 22.77 36.57 -10.14
N THR A 490 22.32 37.82 -10.10
CA THR A 490 23.07 39.03 -10.51
C THR A 490 24.28 39.40 -9.65
N THR A 491 24.79 38.47 -8.82
CA THR A 491 25.95 38.70 -7.94
C THR A 491 27.14 37.77 -8.20
N THR A 492 27.09 36.87 -9.19
CA THR A 492 28.24 36.02 -9.59
C THR A 492 28.25 35.72 -11.08
N SER A 493 29.41 35.91 -11.72
CA SER A 493 29.60 36.00 -13.18
C SER A 493 30.14 34.73 -13.87
N ASN A 494 29.79 34.60 -15.17
CA ASN A 494 30.56 34.01 -16.29
C ASN A 494 30.97 32.52 -16.27
N GLY A 495 30.66 31.78 -17.36
CA GLY A 495 31.31 30.49 -17.64
C GLY A 495 30.76 29.59 -18.78
N VAL A 496 31.09 29.91 -20.04
CA VAL A 496 31.38 28.96 -21.17
C VAL A 496 30.23 28.13 -21.82
N GLN A 497 30.34 27.94 -23.15
CA GLN A 497 29.44 27.22 -24.08
C GLN A 497 29.80 25.73 -24.26
N ASN A 498 28.88 24.88 -24.77
CA ASN A 498 29.03 24.20 -26.08
C ASN A 498 27.87 23.24 -26.48
N ASN A 499 27.91 22.76 -27.73
CA ASN A 499 26.79 22.27 -28.55
C ASN A 499 26.68 20.73 -28.72
N GLY A 500 25.49 20.25 -29.13
CA GLY A 500 25.34 19.57 -30.44
C GLY A 500 25.16 18.03 -30.55
N ALA A 501 24.47 17.63 -31.65
CA ALA A 501 24.34 16.29 -32.26
C ALA A 501 23.25 15.30 -31.78
N VAL A 502 23.01 14.27 -32.62
CA VAL A 502 21.71 13.64 -33.01
C VAL A 502 21.96 12.23 -33.64
N PHE A 503 20.89 11.50 -34.04
CA PHE A 503 20.81 10.17 -34.76
C PHE A 503 20.85 8.90 -33.88
N GLU A 504 20.21 7.73 -34.19
CA GLU A 504 19.56 7.21 -35.43
C GLU A 504 18.40 6.17 -35.19
N LYS A 505 17.79 5.60 -36.25
CA LYS A 505 16.69 4.58 -36.28
C LYS A 505 17.15 3.16 -36.72
N PRO A 506 16.28 2.11 -36.66
CA PRO A 506 16.37 0.92 -37.53
C PRO A 506 15.08 0.58 -38.36
N ILE A 507 15.15 -0.50 -39.16
CA ILE A 507 14.36 -0.81 -40.40
C ILE A 507 13.56 -2.17 -40.32
N GLN A 508 12.81 -2.54 -41.37
CA GLN A 508 11.74 -3.57 -41.48
C GLN A 508 12.13 -5.06 -41.79
N MET A 509 11.09 -5.91 -41.97
CA MET A 509 10.98 -7.39 -42.09
C MET A 509 11.28 -8.01 -43.48
N GLU A 510 11.32 -9.36 -43.56
CA GLU A 510 10.78 -10.17 -44.69
C GLU A 510 10.43 -11.64 -44.31
N ASP A 511 9.71 -12.37 -45.19
CA ASP A 511 8.86 -13.57 -44.93
C ASP A 511 9.47 -14.98 -45.20
N ILE A 512 8.87 -16.07 -44.64
CA ILE A 512 8.97 -17.48 -45.13
C ILE A 512 7.62 -18.26 -44.97
N GLN A 513 7.37 -19.21 -45.88
CA GLN A 513 6.10 -19.94 -46.19
C GLN A 513 5.71 -21.17 -45.32
N VAL A 514 4.51 -21.72 -45.59
CA VAL A 514 3.76 -22.77 -44.85
C VAL A 514 3.78 -24.16 -45.52
N THR A 515 3.69 -25.25 -44.75
CA THR A 515 3.24 -26.59 -45.21
C THR A 515 2.29 -27.30 -44.21
N HIS A 516 1.44 -28.21 -44.71
CA HIS A 516 0.34 -28.89 -43.99
C HIS A 516 0.57 -30.41 -43.81
N ILE A 517 0.15 -31.02 -42.67
CA ILE A 517 -0.14 -32.47 -42.51
C ILE A 517 -1.36 -32.69 -41.55
N HIS A 518 -2.08 -33.81 -41.69
CA HIS A 518 -3.36 -34.15 -41.03
C HIS A 518 -3.30 -35.07 -39.78
N TYR A 519 -4.14 -34.74 -38.78
CA TYR A 519 -4.97 -35.55 -37.85
C TYR A 519 -4.55 -36.91 -37.21
N SER A 520 -4.61 -36.89 -35.86
CA SER A 520 -5.31 -37.82 -34.93
C SER A 520 -4.71 -39.16 -34.47
N SER A 521 -4.05 -39.13 -33.31
CA SER A 521 -4.32 -39.97 -32.12
C SER A 521 -3.47 -39.48 -30.92
N GLU A 522 -3.69 -39.88 -29.66
CA GLU A 522 -4.88 -39.52 -28.85
C GLU A 522 -4.50 -39.26 -27.36
N ASN A 523 -5.48 -39.12 -26.45
CA ASN A 523 -5.32 -38.48 -25.13
C ASN A 523 -4.29 -39.07 -24.14
N GLU A 524 -3.89 -40.34 -24.24
CA GLU A 524 -2.90 -40.92 -23.32
C GLU A 524 -1.46 -40.42 -23.62
N GLU A 525 -1.12 -40.25 -24.89
CA GLU A 525 0.16 -39.67 -25.29
C GLU A 525 0.25 -38.19 -24.88
N ILE A 526 -0.85 -37.44 -24.98
CA ILE A 526 -0.88 -36.01 -24.63
C ILE A 526 -0.50 -35.80 -23.15
N GLN A 527 -0.99 -36.64 -22.23
CA GLN A 527 -0.59 -36.61 -20.81
C GLN A 527 0.90 -36.92 -20.63
N LYS A 528 1.41 -37.98 -21.28
CA LYS A 528 2.84 -38.37 -21.23
C LYS A 528 3.75 -37.29 -21.83
N ILE A 529 3.34 -36.65 -22.92
CA ILE A 529 4.04 -35.54 -23.59
C ILE A 529 4.05 -34.29 -22.70
N ILE A 530 2.92 -33.88 -22.11
CA ILE A 530 2.85 -32.73 -21.20
C ILE A 530 3.76 -32.92 -19.99
N ILE A 531 3.77 -34.12 -19.39
CA ILE A 531 4.59 -34.46 -18.22
C ILE A 531 6.08 -34.54 -18.59
N SER A 532 6.41 -35.15 -19.74
CA SER A 532 7.77 -35.16 -20.30
C SER A 532 8.28 -33.73 -20.57
N MET A 533 7.46 -32.90 -21.23
CA MET A 533 7.79 -31.51 -21.56
C MET A 533 7.99 -30.68 -20.28
N HIS A 534 7.12 -30.80 -19.26
CA HIS A 534 7.34 -30.12 -17.97
C HIS A 534 8.60 -30.60 -17.24
N SER A 535 8.99 -31.88 -17.39
CA SER A 535 10.20 -32.42 -16.76
C SER A 535 11.50 -31.84 -17.32
N TRP A 536 11.53 -31.48 -18.62
CA TRP A 536 12.69 -30.83 -19.26
C TRP A 536 12.63 -29.29 -19.26
N GLN A 537 11.42 -28.72 -19.23
CA GLN A 537 11.20 -27.27 -19.22
C GLN A 537 11.80 -26.61 -17.96
N GLN A 538 11.60 -27.18 -16.77
CA GLN A 538 12.10 -26.60 -15.51
C GLN A 538 13.65 -26.58 -15.39
N PRO A 539 14.40 -27.64 -15.76
CA PRO A 539 15.86 -27.58 -15.88
C PRO A 539 16.34 -26.48 -16.84
N LEU A 540 15.80 -26.43 -18.07
CA LEU A 540 16.18 -25.42 -19.06
C LEU A 540 15.91 -23.99 -18.57
N GLN A 541 14.77 -23.77 -17.89
CA GLN A 541 14.43 -22.50 -17.24
C GLN A 541 15.33 -22.14 -16.04
N SER A 542 16.01 -23.11 -15.44
CA SER A 542 16.85 -22.91 -14.24
C SER A 542 18.33 -22.71 -14.58
N PHE A 543 18.83 -23.37 -15.62
CA PHE A 543 20.22 -23.23 -16.06
C PHE A 543 20.53 -21.85 -16.65
N SER A 544 19.61 -21.26 -17.43
CA SER A 544 19.86 -19.97 -18.07
C SER A 544 20.02 -18.81 -17.06
N PRO A 545 19.12 -18.62 -16.08
CA PRO A 545 19.32 -17.67 -14.97
C PRO A 545 20.59 -17.91 -14.17
N LEU A 546 21.01 -19.17 -13.99
CA LEU A 546 22.20 -19.52 -13.19
C LEU A 546 23.49 -19.11 -13.91
N ILE A 547 23.58 -19.32 -15.23
CA ILE A 547 24.66 -18.81 -16.07
C ILE A 547 24.63 -17.28 -16.09
N LEU A 548 23.45 -16.67 -16.26
CA LEU A 548 23.28 -15.22 -16.28
C LEU A 548 23.71 -14.57 -14.95
N VAL A 549 23.40 -15.18 -13.81
CA VAL A 549 23.83 -14.71 -12.47
C VAL A 549 25.35 -14.87 -12.26
N LEU A 550 25.97 -15.95 -12.73
CA LEU A 550 27.43 -16.12 -12.65
C LEU A 550 28.17 -15.10 -13.52
N PHE A 551 27.71 -14.88 -14.76
CA PHE A 551 28.30 -13.89 -15.68
C PHE A 551 28.01 -12.45 -15.24
N LEU A 552 26.73 -12.09 -15.05
CA LEU A 552 26.34 -10.72 -14.68
C LEU A 552 26.72 -10.38 -13.24
N GLY A 553 26.85 -11.34 -12.32
CA GLY A 553 27.41 -11.12 -10.99
C GLY A 553 28.88 -10.73 -11.06
N SER A 554 29.69 -11.54 -11.77
CA SER A 554 31.11 -11.26 -12.02
C SER A 554 31.34 -9.95 -12.78
N PHE A 555 30.46 -9.63 -13.74
CA PHE A 555 30.48 -8.39 -14.52
C PHE A 555 30.01 -7.18 -13.68
N SER A 556 28.99 -7.34 -12.84
CA SER A 556 28.47 -6.33 -11.92
C SER A 556 29.51 -5.95 -10.86
N ASP A 557 30.26 -6.91 -10.32
CA ASP A 557 31.33 -6.59 -9.36
C ASP A 557 32.58 -6.01 -10.03
N ARG A 558 32.88 -6.34 -11.30
CA ARG A 558 33.91 -5.63 -12.10
C ARG A 558 33.52 -4.18 -12.45
N HIS A 559 32.28 -3.93 -12.86
CA HIS A 559 31.86 -2.64 -13.44
C HIS A 559 30.92 -1.80 -12.54
N LYS A 560 30.52 -2.31 -11.37
CA LYS A 560 29.61 -1.65 -10.38
C LYS A 560 28.21 -1.30 -10.90
N TRP A 561 27.72 -2.01 -11.92
CA TRP A 561 26.45 -1.76 -12.63
C TRP A 561 25.20 -2.37 -11.94
N ARG A 562 24.97 -2.06 -10.66
CA ARG A 562 23.89 -2.69 -9.86
C ARG A 562 22.46 -2.23 -10.19
N LYS A 563 22.27 -1.14 -10.93
CA LYS A 563 20.94 -0.62 -11.31
C LYS A 563 20.29 -1.33 -12.51
N PRO A 564 20.96 -1.47 -13.69
CA PRO A 564 20.37 -2.19 -14.83
C PRO A 564 20.13 -3.68 -14.53
N PHE A 565 20.85 -4.26 -13.57
CA PHE A 565 20.64 -5.63 -13.09
C PHE A 565 19.19 -5.91 -12.62
N PHE A 566 18.46 -4.90 -12.13
CA PHE A 566 17.04 -5.03 -11.76
C PHE A 566 16.07 -4.93 -12.94
N LEU A 567 16.50 -4.38 -14.08
CA LEU A 567 15.64 -4.18 -15.27
C LEU A 567 15.63 -5.41 -16.18
N VAL A 568 16.73 -6.16 -16.27
CA VAL A 568 16.83 -7.36 -17.13
C VAL A 568 15.72 -8.40 -16.84
N PRO A 569 15.42 -8.77 -15.57
CA PRO A 569 14.31 -9.70 -15.26
C PRO A 569 12.93 -9.14 -15.62
N ILE A 570 12.75 -7.83 -15.53
CA ILE A 570 11.49 -7.15 -15.87
C ILE A 570 11.25 -7.16 -17.38
N VAL A 571 12.31 -6.98 -18.18
CA VAL A 571 12.28 -7.17 -19.65
C VAL A 571 11.99 -8.64 -20.01
N GLY A 572 12.48 -9.59 -19.21
CA GLY A 572 12.11 -11.01 -19.33
C GLY A 572 10.63 -11.30 -19.11
N GLU A 573 10.04 -10.81 -18.01
CA GLU A 573 8.59 -10.96 -17.76
C GLU A 573 7.75 -10.25 -18.83
N LEU A 574 8.15 -9.03 -19.26
CA LEU A 574 7.48 -8.27 -20.33
C LEU A 574 7.52 -9.02 -21.67
N SER A 575 8.66 -9.61 -22.06
CA SER A 575 8.75 -10.38 -23.32
C SER A 575 7.89 -11.64 -23.29
N GLY A 576 7.76 -12.31 -22.14
CA GLY A 576 6.81 -13.43 -21.97
C GLY A 576 5.35 -12.99 -22.06
N LEU A 577 5.02 -11.82 -21.49
CA LEU A 577 3.68 -11.24 -21.53
C LEU A 577 3.30 -10.81 -22.96
N VAL A 578 4.24 -10.22 -23.71
CA VAL A 578 4.09 -9.97 -25.17
C VAL A 578 3.93 -11.29 -25.93
N GLY A 579 4.69 -12.35 -25.58
CA GLY A 579 4.52 -13.69 -26.15
C GLY A 579 3.12 -14.28 -25.93
N CYS A 580 2.56 -14.11 -24.73
CA CYS A 580 1.17 -14.49 -24.42
C CYS A 580 0.16 -13.68 -25.25
N ILE A 581 0.33 -12.36 -25.34
CA ILE A 581 -0.54 -11.48 -26.12
C ILE A 581 -0.51 -11.89 -27.61
N LEU A 582 0.67 -12.16 -28.18
CA LEU A 582 0.81 -12.64 -29.55
C LEU A 582 0.13 -14.02 -29.74
N CYS A 583 0.29 -14.96 -28.80
CA CYS A 583 -0.40 -16.25 -28.87
C CYS A 583 -1.93 -16.12 -28.86
N VAL A 584 -2.47 -15.17 -28.08
CA VAL A 584 -3.93 -14.92 -28.00
C VAL A 584 -4.45 -14.22 -29.25
N ILE A 585 -3.71 -13.24 -29.79
CA ILE A 585 -4.10 -12.46 -30.98
C ILE A 585 -4.14 -13.34 -32.24
N PHE A 586 -3.13 -14.18 -32.47
CA PHE A 586 -2.98 -14.87 -33.77
C PHE A 586 -3.82 -16.15 -33.93
N LYS A 587 -4.42 -16.67 -32.85
CA LYS A 587 -5.49 -17.71 -32.83
C LYS A 587 -5.28 -18.97 -33.71
N LYS A 588 -4.04 -19.29 -34.13
CA LYS A 588 -3.69 -20.45 -34.97
C LYS A 588 -2.40 -21.13 -34.47
N GLN A 589 -2.23 -22.40 -34.83
CA GLN A 589 -1.28 -23.33 -34.19
C GLN A 589 0.19 -22.87 -34.18
N LEU A 590 0.65 -22.36 -33.04
CA LEU A 590 1.98 -22.67 -32.54
C LEU A 590 1.93 -24.06 -31.88
N PRO A 591 2.87 -24.99 -32.17
CA PRO A 591 2.95 -26.25 -31.45
C PRO A 591 3.19 -25.99 -29.95
N LEU A 592 2.73 -26.91 -29.08
CA LEU A 592 2.83 -26.77 -27.62
C LEU A 592 4.26 -26.48 -27.15
N GLU A 593 5.24 -27.04 -27.86
CA GLU A 593 6.67 -26.81 -27.69
C GLU A 593 7.06 -25.34 -27.89
N ALA A 594 6.59 -24.70 -28.95
CA ALA A 594 6.87 -23.30 -29.25
C ALA A 594 6.15 -22.34 -28.27
N GLN A 595 4.95 -22.69 -27.80
CA GLN A 595 4.28 -21.98 -26.71
C GLN A 595 5.08 -22.10 -25.40
N GLY A 596 5.54 -23.32 -25.07
CA GLY A 596 6.39 -23.58 -23.91
C GLY A 596 7.76 -22.87 -23.97
N ILE A 597 8.31 -22.68 -25.17
CA ILE A 597 9.52 -21.88 -25.38
C ILE A 597 9.20 -20.38 -25.18
N SER A 598 8.18 -19.86 -25.86
CA SER A 598 7.82 -18.43 -25.83
C SER A 598 7.41 -17.93 -24.44
N GLN A 599 6.50 -18.64 -23.77
CA GLN A 599 5.90 -18.20 -22.50
C GLN A 599 6.80 -18.42 -21.28
N LYS A 600 7.76 -19.35 -21.38
CA LYS A 600 8.46 -19.92 -20.21
C LYS A 600 9.98 -19.97 -20.37
N VAL A 601 10.52 -20.28 -21.56
CA VAL A 601 11.98 -20.35 -21.79
C VAL A 601 12.56 -18.98 -22.17
N ILE A 602 11.94 -18.22 -23.07
CA ILE A 602 12.41 -16.88 -23.46
C ILE A 602 12.51 -15.92 -22.25
N PRO A 603 11.51 -15.81 -21.35
CA PRO A 603 11.65 -15.04 -20.12
C PRO A 603 12.82 -15.47 -19.22
N SER A 604 13.13 -16.76 -19.20
CA SER A 604 14.23 -17.31 -18.36
C SER A 604 15.62 -16.98 -18.91
N PHE A 605 15.77 -16.75 -20.23
CA PHE A 605 17.02 -16.23 -20.81
C PHE A 605 17.33 -14.80 -20.38
N PHE A 606 16.31 -14.00 -20.08
CA PHE A 606 16.43 -12.67 -19.47
C PHE A 606 16.25 -12.71 -17.94
N GLY A 607 16.35 -13.89 -17.32
CA GLY A 607 16.32 -14.08 -15.87
C GLY A 607 14.93 -14.25 -15.25
N GLY A 608 13.90 -13.56 -15.76
CA GLY A 608 12.48 -13.72 -15.38
C GLY A 608 12.16 -13.73 -13.87
N GLN A 609 11.04 -14.34 -13.51
CA GLN A 609 10.57 -14.50 -12.12
C GLN A 609 11.59 -15.13 -11.17
N THR A 610 12.47 -16.00 -11.66
CA THR A 610 13.55 -16.62 -10.86
C THR A 610 14.66 -15.63 -10.53
N MET A 611 15.13 -14.79 -11.47
CA MET A 611 16.04 -13.68 -11.13
C MET A 611 15.36 -12.57 -10.35
N LEU A 612 14.06 -12.32 -10.55
CA LEU A 612 13.32 -11.34 -9.74
C LEU A 612 13.16 -11.82 -8.29
N ALA A 613 12.86 -13.10 -8.09
CA ALA A 613 12.90 -13.77 -6.80
C ALA A 613 14.32 -13.76 -6.22
N MET A 614 15.35 -14.07 -7.02
CA MET A 614 16.76 -14.02 -6.56
C MET A 614 17.26 -12.61 -6.26
N ALA A 615 16.81 -11.56 -6.95
CA ALA A 615 17.18 -10.17 -6.66
C ALA A 615 16.46 -9.65 -5.40
N THR A 616 15.24 -10.13 -5.13
CA THR A 616 14.50 -9.85 -3.89
C THR A 616 14.92 -10.75 -2.72
N THR A 617 15.52 -11.92 -2.95
CA THR A 617 16.19 -12.73 -1.91
C THR A 617 17.67 -12.36 -1.74
N ALA A 618 18.35 -11.80 -2.74
CA ALA A 618 19.68 -11.18 -2.61
C ALA A 618 19.64 -9.76 -2.00
N TYR A 619 18.44 -9.31 -1.66
CA TYR A 619 18.18 -8.27 -0.68
C TYR A 619 17.74 -8.85 0.69
N ILE A 620 17.36 -10.14 0.78
CA ILE A 620 16.74 -10.77 1.96
C ILE A 620 17.08 -12.28 2.16
N ALA A 621 18.10 -12.53 3.02
CA ALA A 621 18.43 -13.72 3.85
C ALA A 621 19.49 -14.74 3.37
N ASP A 622 20.21 -15.37 4.33
CA ASP A 622 20.98 -16.66 4.26
C ASP A 622 21.53 -17.05 5.64
N ILE A 623 21.63 -18.27 6.17
CA ILE A 623 21.18 -19.66 5.83
C ILE A 623 20.70 -20.32 7.15
N SER A 624 19.88 -21.38 7.29
CA SER A 624 19.76 -22.69 6.62
C SER A 624 18.25 -23.11 6.54
N THR A 625 17.82 -24.38 6.45
CA THR A 625 18.34 -25.58 5.76
C THR A 625 17.61 -25.77 4.40
N ILE A 626 17.95 -26.84 3.67
CA ILE A 626 17.87 -26.92 2.19
C ILE A 626 16.70 -27.78 1.67
N GLU A 627 16.26 -28.80 2.40
CA GLU A 627 15.46 -29.93 1.87
C GLU A 627 13.96 -29.69 1.62
N MET A 628 13.37 -28.55 2.01
CA MET A 628 11.90 -28.44 2.15
C MET A 628 11.15 -27.62 1.08
N ARG A 629 11.87 -26.93 0.19
CA ARG A 629 11.27 -26.13 -0.89
C ARG A 629 11.15 -26.91 -2.21
N THR A 630 12.11 -27.80 -2.44
CA THR A 630 12.12 -28.91 -3.41
C THR A 630 10.75 -29.57 -3.56
N LEU A 631 10.14 -29.96 -2.44
CA LEU A 631 8.86 -30.64 -2.35
C LEU A 631 7.70 -29.80 -2.88
N ARG A 632 7.56 -28.56 -2.39
CA ARG A 632 6.37 -27.74 -2.64
C ARG A 632 6.16 -27.38 -4.10
N LEU A 633 7.24 -27.26 -4.88
CA LEU A 633 7.17 -26.97 -6.32
C LEU A 633 6.95 -28.22 -7.19
N GLY A 634 7.36 -29.41 -6.71
CA GLY A 634 6.92 -30.68 -7.27
C GLY A 634 5.43 -30.92 -6.98
N GLU A 635 5.04 -30.84 -5.70
CA GLU A 635 3.65 -30.93 -5.23
C GLU A 635 2.72 -30.03 -6.05
N SER A 636 3.02 -28.74 -6.24
CA SER A 636 2.09 -27.81 -6.91
C SER A 636 1.82 -28.10 -8.39
N ASN A 637 2.77 -28.73 -9.09
CA ASN A 637 2.62 -29.09 -10.50
C ASN A 637 1.77 -30.36 -10.66
N VAL A 638 1.86 -31.28 -9.70
CA VAL A 638 1.08 -32.53 -9.65
C VAL A 638 -0.30 -32.30 -9.03
N LEU A 639 -0.45 -31.30 -8.14
CA LEU A 639 -1.67 -31.06 -7.35
C LEU A 639 -2.93 -30.93 -8.20
N TYR A 640 -2.85 -30.21 -9.32
CA TYR A 640 -3.97 -30.06 -10.26
C TYR A 640 -4.36 -31.42 -10.87
N LEU A 641 -3.38 -32.16 -11.40
CA LEU A 641 -3.58 -33.48 -12.01
C LEU A 641 -4.12 -34.49 -10.99
N TYR A 642 -3.68 -34.42 -9.74
CA TYR A 642 -4.17 -35.23 -8.63
C TYR A 642 -5.64 -34.89 -8.28
N THR A 643 -5.99 -33.60 -8.18
CA THR A 643 -7.39 -33.21 -7.92
C THR A 643 -8.32 -33.56 -9.08
N GLN A 644 -7.82 -33.51 -10.32
CA GLN A 644 -8.56 -33.91 -11.51
C GLN A 644 -8.71 -35.44 -11.61
N SER A 645 -7.71 -36.24 -11.21
CA SER A 645 -7.78 -37.70 -11.27
C SER A 645 -8.57 -38.31 -10.10
N VAL A 646 -8.42 -37.79 -8.89
CA VAL A 646 -9.01 -38.37 -7.66
C VAL A 646 -10.38 -37.78 -7.32
N PHE A 647 -10.60 -36.48 -7.56
CA PHE A 647 -11.87 -35.82 -7.24
C PHE A 647 -12.68 -35.38 -8.47
N GLN A 648 -12.19 -35.65 -9.69
CA GLN A 648 -12.78 -35.21 -10.96
C GLN A 648 -13.05 -33.70 -11.03
N TRP A 649 -12.26 -32.89 -10.32
CA TRP A 649 -12.46 -31.45 -10.26
C TRP A 649 -12.31 -30.78 -11.63
N THR A 650 -13.26 -29.90 -11.91
CA THR A 650 -13.16 -28.93 -12.99
C THR A 650 -12.07 -27.87 -12.72
N PRO A 651 -11.57 -27.17 -13.75
CA PRO A 651 -10.65 -26.04 -13.56
C PRO A 651 -11.22 -24.95 -12.65
N LEU A 652 -12.55 -24.79 -12.62
CA LEU A 652 -13.26 -23.83 -11.79
C LEU A 652 -13.20 -24.22 -10.30
N GLU A 653 -13.46 -25.48 -9.97
CA GLU A 653 -13.37 -25.99 -8.59
C GLU A 653 -11.94 -25.97 -8.04
N TYR A 654 -10.95 -26.26 -8.88
CA TYR A 654 -9.55 -26.09 -8.52
C TYR A 654 -9.17 -24.62 -8.30
N SER A 655 -9.77 -23.69 -9.05
CA SER A 655 -9.62 -22.25 -8.83
C SER A 655 -10.21 -21.82 -7.47
N TYR A 656 -11.40 -22.30 -7.10
CA TYR A 656 -11.97 -22.08 -5.76
C TYR A 656 -11.08 -22.66 -4.64
N PHE A 657 -10.48 -23.83 -4.85
CA PHE A 657 -9.51 -24.38 -3.91
C PHE A 657 -8.27 -23.47 -3.75
N LEU A 658 -7.75 -22.94 -4.85
CA LEU A 658 -6.61 -22.01 -4.84
C LEU A 658 -6.93 -20.69 -4.14
N THR A 659 -8.15 -20.13 -4.28
CA THR A 659 -8.53 -18.89 -3.59
C THR A 659 -8.66 -19.12 -2.08
N VAL A 660 -9.30 -20.20 -1.63
CA VAL A 660 -9.38 -20.56 -0.20
C VAL A 660 -7.97 -20.78 0.40
N ASN A 661 -7.12 -21.52 -0.32
CA ASN A 661 -5.72 -21.76 0.08
C ASN A 661 -4.88 -20.47 0.15
N SER A 662 -5.22 -19.46 -0.66
CA SER A 662 -4.60 -18.13 -0.65
C SER A 662 -5.13 -17.24 0.49
N LEU A 663 -6.42 -17.31 0.79
CA LEU A 663 -7.04 -16.60 1.93
C LEU A 663 -6.54 -17.10 3.28
N VAL A 664 -6.48 -18.43 3.47
CA VAL A 664 -5.86 -19.04 4.67
C VAL A 664 -4.38 -18.66 4.75
N ALA A 665 -3.69 -18.56 3.60
CA ALA A 665 -2.30 -18.13 3.59
C ALA A 665 -2.11 -16.66 4.00
N LEU A 666 -3.02 -15.77 3.59
CA LEU A 666 -3.03 -14.36 4.00
C LEU A 666 -3.29 -14.23 5.50
N ALA A 667 -4.27 -14.96 6.04
CA ALA A 667 -4.55 -15.01 7.47
C ALA A 667 -3.34 -15.54 8.28
N GLY A 668 -2.69 -16.61 7.82
CA GLY A 668 -1.47 -17.14 8.42
C GLY A 668 -0.30 -16.14 8.46
N HIS A 669 -0.15 -15.30 7.43
CA HIS A 669 0.84 -14.22 7.45
C HIS A 669 0.44 -13.05 8.36
N LEU A 670 -0.81 -12.60 8.30
CA LEU A 670 -1.32 -11.44 9.03
C LEU A 670 -1.35 -11.68 10.54
N PHE A 671 -1.80 -12.87 10.98
CA PHE A 671 -1.95 -13.21 12.40
C PHE A 671 -0.80 -14.05 12.93
N GLY A 672 -0.30 -15.03 12.16
CA GLY A 672 0.71 -15.98 12.64
C GLY A 672 2.05 -15.32 12.98
N VAL A 673 2.57 -14.43 12.12
CA VAL A 673 3.87 -13.79 12.40
C VAL A 673 3.82 -12.92 13.68
N PRO A 674 2.83 -12.03 13.88
CA PRO A 674 2.68 -11.32 15.16
C PRO A 674 2.39 -12.23 16.36
N LEU A 675 1.59 -13.29 16.18
CA LEU A 675 1.26 -14.23 17.25
C LEU A 675 2.52 -14.95 17.78
N PHE A 676 3.24 -15.65 16.91
CA PHE A 676 4.40 -16.44 17.36
C PHE A 676 5.57 -15.57 17.84
N THR A 677 5.84 -14.42 17.19
CA THR A 677 7.00 -13.57 17.54
C THR A 677 6.72 -12.54 18.64
N ARG A 678 5.55 -11.87 18.64
CA ARG A 678 5.25 -10.79 19.60
C ARG A 678 4.38 -11.24 20.76
N VAL A 679 3.49 -12.21 20.58
CA VAL A 679 2.59 -12.69 21.65
C VAL A 679 3.23 -13.86 22.41
N LEU A 680 3.64 -14.91 21.71
CA LEU A 680 4.18 -16.14 22.31
C LEU A 680 5.69 -16.08 22.60
N HIS A 681 6.42 -15.12 22.04
CA HIS A 681 7.88 -14.93 22.22
C HIS A 681 8.72 -16.19 21.94
N LEU A 682 8.28 -17.03 20.99
CA LEU A 682 9.03 -18.21 20.59
C LEU A 682 10.30 -17.80 19.83
N SER A 683 11.38 -18.57 19.99
CA SER A 683 12.57 -18.40 19.16
C SER A 683 12.29 -18.82 17.72
N ASP A 684 12.90 -18.14 16.75
CA ASP A 684 12.61 -18.37 15.33
C ASP A 684 12.81 -19.84 14.90
N SER A 685 13.73 -20.58 15.53
CA SER A 685 13.93 -22.02 15.31
C SER A 685 12.75 -22.87 15.78
N VAL A 686 12.12 -22.53 16.90
CA VAL A 686 10.90 -23.21 17.38
C VAL A 686 9.72 -22.87 16.47
N ILE A 687 9.61 -21.63 15.99
CA ILE A 687 8.60 -21.23 15.00
C ILE A 687 8.79 -22.02 13.69
N LEU A 688 10.04 -22.19 13.25
CA LEU A 688 10.36 -23.01 12.09
C LEU A 688 9.97 -24.47 12.31
N LEU A 689 10.31 -25.07 13.45
CA LEU A 689 9.95 -26.46 13.79
C LEU A 689 8.43 -26.69 13.78
N ILE A 690 7.66 -25.81 14.43
CA ILE A 690 6.19 -25.88 14.47
C ILE A 690 5.61 -25.85 13.05
N ALA A 691 6.11 -24.96 12.19
CA ALA A 691 5.60 -24.84 10.82
C ALA A 691 5.94 -26.04 9.91
N ILE A 692 6.91 -26.88 10.27
CA ILE A 692 7.23 -28.12 9.54
C ILE A 692 6.34 -29.26 10.02
N ILE A 693 6.11 -29.37 11.33
CA ILE A 693 5.15 -30.31 11.90
C ILE A 693 3.75 -30.04 11.32
N ASP A 694 3.35 -28.76 11.23
CA ASP A 694 2.11 -28.34 10.57
C ASP A 694 2.02 -28.76 9.09
N LYS A 695 3.14 -28.71 8.36
CA LYS A 695 3.21 -29.16 6.95
C LYS A 695 3.18 -30.68 6.82
N ILE A 696 3.78 -31.42 7.75
CA ILE A 696 3.66 -32.89 7.83
C ILE A 696 2.19 -33.28 8.06
N VAL A 697 1.51 -32.63 9.01
CA VAL A 697 0.08 -32.85 9.28
C VAL A 697 -0.75 -32.46 8.05
N THR A 698 -0.50 -31.31 7.42
CA THR A 698 -1.17 -30.89 6.18
C THR A 698 -1.06 -31.95 5.07
N ASN A 699 0.14 -32.49 4.85
CA ASN A 699 0.35 -33.52 3.83
C ASN A 699 -0.29 -34.87 4.19
N LEU A 700 -0.43 -35.18 5.49
CA LEU A 700 -1.17 -36.35 5.94
C LEU A 700 -2.67 -36.20 5.65
N PHE A 701 -3.24 -35.01 5.88
CA PHE A 701 -4.63 -34.70 5.51
C PHE A 701 -4.85 -34.78 3.99
N PHE A 702 -3.90 -34.30 3.17
CA PHE A 702 -3.99 -34.42 1.71
C PHE A 702 -3.81 -35.87 1.23
N GLY A 703 -2.87 -36.63 1.79
CA GLY A 703 -2.61 -38.02 1.41
C GLY A 703 -3.72 -38.99 1.80
N LEU A 704 -4.47 -38.69 2.87
CA LEU A 704 -5.62 -39.48 3.35
C LEU A 704 -6.98 -38.91 2.89
N ALA A 705 -7.00 -37.93 1.98
CA ALA A 705 -8.24 -37.29 1.55
C ALA A 705 -9.09 -38.22 0.67
N THR A 706 -10.10 -38.86 1.27
CA THR A 706 -11.13 -39.64 0.56
C THR A 706 -12.17 -38.79 -0.15
N GLY A 707 -12.16 -37.47 0.05
CA GLY A 707 -13.03 -36.54 -0.66
C GLY A 707 -12.72 -35.07 -0.40
N PRO A 708 -13.33 -34.14 -1.17
CA PRO A 708 -13.02 -32.71 -1.16
C PRO A 708 -12.98 -32.06 0.22
N ARG A 709 -13.91 -32.42 1.12
CA ARG A 709 -14.02 -31.80 2.46
C ARG A 709 -12.78 -32.03 3.33
N VAL A 710 -12.18 -33.22 3.27
CA VAL A 710 -10.94 -33.54 4.01
C VAL A 710 -9.76 -32.77 3.42
N PHE A 711 -9.75 -32.58 2.10
CA PHE A 711 -8.75 -31.79 1.40
C PHE A 711 -8.82 -30.29 1.80
N TYR A 712 -10.02 -29.71 1.87
CA TYR A 712 -10.22 -28.35 2.40
C TYR A 712 -9.87 -28.24 3.90
N ALA A 713 -10.11 -29.27 4.72
CA ALA A 713 -9.69 -29.29 6.12
C ALA A 713 -8.15 -29.24 6.25
N GLY A 714 -7.41 -29.97 5.40
CA GLY A 714 -5.94 -29.88 5.33
C GLY A 714 -5.44 -28.47 5.02
N VAL A 715 -6.14 -27.72 4.15
CA VAL A 715 -5.83 -26.31 3.88
C VAL A 715 -6.01 -25.45 5.13
N ALA A 716 -7.10 -25.63 5.88
CA ALA A 716 -7.36 -24.88 7.11
C ALA A 716 -6.31 -25.13 8.19
N VAL A 717 -5.82 -26.37 8.32
CA VAL A 717 -4.70 -26.70 9.22
C VAL A 717 -3.43 -25.96 8.81
N SER A 718 -3.12 -25.85 7.51
CA SER A 718 -1.88 -25.26 6.96
C SER A 718 -1.65 -23.75 7.21
N ILE A 719 -2.46 -23.12 8.07
CA ILE A 719 -2.36 -21.70 8.42
C ILE A 719 -1.01 -21.36 9.07
N VAL A 720 -0.43 -22.27 9.86
CA VAL A 720 0.86 -22.04 10.55
C VAL A 720 2.04 -22.30 9.62
N THR A 721 1.93 -23.25 8.69
CA THR A 721 2.93 -23.58 7.66
C THR A 721 3.44 -22.34 6.93
N ARG A 722 2.61 -21.30 6.74
CA ARG A 722 3.03 -20.07 6.04
C ARG A 722 4.06 -19.23 6.80
N VAL A 723 4.10 -19.32 8.13
CA VAL A 723 5.06 -18.62 9.00
C VAL A 723 6.48 -19.16 8.82
N TYR A 724 6.67 -20.37 8.26
CA TYR A 724 8.00 -20.95 8.03
C TYR A 724 8.92 -20.05 7.19
N ARG A 725 8.37 -19.32 6.19
CA ARG A 725 9.16 -18.51 5.26
C ARG A 725 9.78 -17.31 5.96
N THR A 726 9.03 -16.68 6.87
CA THR A 726 9.51 -15.56 7.67
C THR A 726 10.46 -16.03 8.78
N ALA A 727 10.16 -17.17 9.43
CA ALA A 727 11.05 -17.78 10.43
C ALA A 727 12.42 -18.17 9.83
N LYS A 728 12.43 -18.94 8.72
CA LYS A 728 13.64 -19.32 7.98
C LYS A 728 14.50 -18.10 7.63
N LYS A 729 13.89 -17.05 7.06
CA LYS A 729 14.60 -15.82 6.67
C LYS A 729 15.15 -15.05 7.89
N SER A 730 14.47 -15.09 9.04
CA SER A 730 14.95 -14.41 10.25
C SER A 730 16.14 -15.12 10.90
N ILE A 731 16.08 -16.44 11.06
CA ILE A 731 17.20 -17.28 11.56
C ILE A 731 18.45 -17.01 10.74
N ALA A 732 18.31 -17.13 9.43
CA ALA A 732 19.35 -16.89 8.44
C ALA A 732 20.12 -15.60 8.72
N THR A 733 19.44 -14.44 8.69
CA THR A 733 20.07 -13.12 8.91
C THR A 733 20.78 -12.93 10.26
N LYS A 734 20.59 -13.83 11.23
CA LYS A 734 21.20 -13.78 12.56
C LYS A 734 22.48 -14.62 12.69
N ILE A 735 22.76 -15.52 11.74
CA ILE A 735 23.90 -16.45 11.79
C ILE A 735 25.13 -15.90 11.04
N VAL A 736 24.93 -15.12 9.98
CA VAL A 736 26.02 -14.64 9.09
C VAL A 736 26.53 -13.25 9.50
N SER A 737 27.83 -12.99 9.30
CA SER A 737 28.48 -11.68 9.53
C SER A 737 27.79 -10.58 8.72
N LYS A 738 27.66 -9.36 9.27
CA LYS A 738 27.05 -8.19 8.58
C LYS A 738 27.65 -7.89 7.21
N ASN A 739 28.92 -8.26 6.98
CA ASN A 739 29.63 -7.99 5.74
C ASN A 739 29.43 -9.09 4.68
N ASP A 740 29.17 -10.33 5.11
CA ASP A 740 29.05 -11.49 4.23
C ASP A 740 27.59 -11.86 3.91
N VAL A 741 26.62 -11.22 4.58
CA VAL A 741 25.18 -11.41 4.37
C VAL A 741 24.85 -11.55 2.88
N GLY A 742 25.31 -10.62 2.02
CA GLY A 742 25.00 -10.59 0.59
C GLY A 742 25.53 -11.79 -0.23
N LYS A 743 26.76 -12.25 0.02
CA LYS A 743 27.33 -13.43 -0.66
C LYS A 743 26.52 -14.67 -0.33
N ALA A 744 26.21 -14.79 0.96
CA ALA A 744 25.42 -15.87 1.49
C ALA A 744 24.06 -15.94 0.76
N GLN A 745 23.32 -14.83 0.61
CA GLN A 745 22.00 -14.85 -0.04
C GLN A 745 22.02 -15.32 -1.51
N SER A 746 23.14 -15.09 -2.21
CA SER A 746 23.31 -15.62 -3.57
C SER A 746 23.36 -17.15 -3.60
N LEU A 747 23.91 -17.78 -2.54
CA LEU A 747 23.92 -19.22 -2.35
C LEU A 747 22.51 -19.78 -2.12
N LEU A 748 21.68 -19.14 -1.27
CA LEU A 748 20.26 -19.50 -1.16
C LEU A 748 19.52 -19.36 -2.49
N GLY A 749 19.79 -18.30 -3.26
CA GLY A 749 19.20 -18.11 -4.59
C GLY A 749 19.55 -19.25 -5.54
N ILE A 750 20.83 -19.63 -5.59
CA ILE A 750 21.34 -20.78 -6.36
C ILE A 750 20.64 -22.07 -5.90
N CYS A 751 20.56 -22.34 -4.59
CA CYS A 751 19.85 -23.51 -4.06
C CYS A 751 18.34 -23.48 -4.35
N ASP A 752 17.69 -22.31 -4.29
CA ASP A 752 16.26 -22.12 -4.58
C ASP A 752 15.92 -22.39 -6.07
N VAL A 753 16.90 -22.30 -6.98
CA VAL A 753 16.78 -22.57 -8.43
C VAL A 753 17.18 -24.01 -8.78
N LEU A 754 18.24 -24.55 -8.18
CA LEU A 754 18.64 -25.96 -8.35
C LEU A 754 17.63 -26.94 -7.74
N ALA A 755 16.98 -26.60 -6.63
CA ALA A 755 16.04 -27.46 -5.93
C ALA A 755 14.84 -27.90 -6.81
N PRO A 756 14.10 -27.00 -7.49
CA PRO A 756 13.03 -27.41 -8.40
C PRO A 756 13.55 -28.17 -9.62
N ALA A 757 14.69 -27.76 -10.18
CA ALA A 757 15.28 -28.42 -11.35
C ALA A 757 15.64 -29.90 -11.10
N LEU A 758 16.08 -30.23 -9.87
CA LEU A 758 16.38 -31.61 -9.48
C LEU A 758 15.14 -32.40 -9.05
N PHE A 759 14.24 -31.80 -8.26
CA PHE A 759 13.15 -32.54 -7.62
C PHE A 759 11.86 -32.61 -8.45
N VAL A 760 11.52 -31.61 -9.27
CA VAL A 760 10.30 -31.66 -10.11
C VAL A 760 10.31 -32.85 -11.07
N PRO A 761 11.43 -33.21 -11.75
CA PRO A 761 11.49 -34.42 -12.56
C PRO A 761 11.30 -35.71 -11.74
N ILE A 762 11.83 -35.77 -10.51
CA ILE A 762 11.67 -36.93 -9.62
C ILE A 762 10.21 -37.07 -9.21
N TYR A 763 9.58 -35.99 -8.73
CA TYR A 763 8.17 -35.98 -8.34
C TYR A 763 7.23 -36.34 -9.49
N ASN A 764 7.42 -35.72 -10.66
CA ASN A 764 6.52 -35.93 -11.79
C ASN A 764 6.75 -37.29 -12.45
N LYS A 765 8.00 -37.64 -12.80
CA LYS A 765 8.30 -38.80 -13.66
C LYS A 765 8.59 -40.08 -12.90
N ILE A 766 9.26 -40.02 -11.73
CA ILE A 766 9.66 -41.22 -10.99
C ILE A 766 8.59 -41.60 -9.95
N ILE A 767 8.01 -40.62 -9.27
CA ILE A 767 7.03 -40.87 -8.22
C ILE A 767 5.61 -40.91 -8.80
N TYR A 768 5.12 -39.81 -9.38
CA TYR A 768 3.71 -39.71 -9.76
C TYR A 768 3.32 -40.65 -10.92
N MET A 769 4.10 -40.73 -12.00
CA MET A 769 3.78 -41.62 -13.14
C MET A 769 3.75 -43.11 -12.75
N GLU A 770 4.75 -43.60 -12.01
CA GLU A 770 4.80 -45.00 -11.57
C GLU A 770 3.70 -45.35 -10.55
N THR A 771 3.28 -44.38 -9.73
CA THR A 771 2.23 -44.58 -8.73
C THR A 771 0.82 -44.19 -9.19
N PHE A 772 0.67 -43.64 -10.40
CA PHE A 772 -0.57 -43.02 -10.88
C PHE A 772 -1.79 -43.96 -10.80
N HIS A 773 -1.63 -45.19 -11.29
CA HIS A 773 -2.70 -46.19 -11.30
C HIS A 773 -2.90 -46.92 -9.96
N SER A 774 -1.85 -47.00 -9.13
CA SER A 774 -1.87 -47.81 -7.90
C SER A 774 -2.21 -46.99 -6.65
N PHE A 775 -1.61 -45.81 -6.50
CA PHE A 775 -1.81 -44.92 -5.36
C PHE A 775 -1.39 -43.48 -5.71
N PRO A 776 -2.23 -42.69 -6.40
CA PRO A 776 -1.85 -41.36 -6.88
C PRO A 776 -1.52 -40.34 -5.77
N ALA A 777 -1.86 -40.65 -4.51
CA ALA A 777 -1.49 -39.84 -3.33
C ALA A 777 -0.05 -40.09 -2.82
N ALA A 778 0.70 -41.05 -3.37
CA ALA A 778 2.02 -41.48 -2.88
C ALA A 778 3.01 -40.33 -2.70
N PHE A 779 2.94 -39.30 -3.56
CA PHE A 779 3.84 -38.15 -3.48
C PHE A 779 3.70 -37.34 -2.18
N PHE A 780 2.50 -37.28 -1.57
CA PHE A 780 2.33 -36.65 -0.25
C PHE A 780 3.04 -37.42 0.87
N PHE A 781 3.08 -38.77 0.79
CA PHE A 781 3.76 -39.61 1.78
C PHE A 781 5.28 -39.60 1.61
N CYS A 782 5.77 -39.61 0.36
CA CYS A 782 7.18 -39.30 0.08
C CYS A 782 7.56 -37.92 0.65
N SER A 783 6.63 -36.96 0.56
CA SER A 783 6.85 -35.63 1.10
C SER A 783 6.97 -35.62 2.63
N ILE A 784 6.11 -36.35 3.34
CA ILE A 784 6.16 -36.51 4.80
C ILE A 784 7.53 -37.05 5.25
N LEU A 785 8.10 -38.03 4.55
CA LEU A 785 9.39 -38.63 4.90
C LEU A 785 10.54 -37.62 4.82
N LEU A 786 10.59 -36.81 3.76
CA LEU A 786 11.59 -35.74 3.60
C LEU A 786 11.40 -34.61 4.63
N TYR A 787 10.16 -34.21 4.93
CA TYR A 787 9.87 -33.26 6.01
C TYR A 787 10.30 -33.81 7.38
N GLY A 788 10.20 -35.12 7.61
CA GLY A 788 10.70 -35.80 8.82
C GLY A 788 12.23 -35.71 8.96
N ILE A 789 12.98 -35.95 7.88
CA ILE A 789 14.45 -35.79 7.86
C ILE A 789 14.84 -34.34 8.20
N SER A 790 14.16 -33.37 7.59
CA SER A 790 14.36 -31.94 7.90
C SER A 790 14.07 -31.56 9.36
N CYS A 791 13.08 -32.17 10.00
CA CYS A 791 12.84 -32.00 11.45
C CYS A 791 14.03 -32.48 12.29
N ILE A 792 14.62 -33.64 11.95
CA ILE A 792 15.80 -34.19 12.64
C ILE A 792 17.01 -33.25 12.52
N PHE A 793 17.24 -32.69 11.32
CA PHE A 793 18.28 -31.67 11.10
C PHE A 793 18.06 -30.38 11.90
N ILE A 794 16.81 -29.98 12.16
CA ILE A 794 16.51 -28.77 12.94
C ILE A 794 16.60 -29.00 14.45
N ILE A 795 16.22 -30.18 14.93
CA ILE A 795 16.39 -30.57 16.34
C ILE A 795 17.88 -30.69 16.71
N THR A 796 18.75 -31.03 15.75
CA THR A 796 20.21 -31.11 15.95
C THR A 796 20.95 -29.77 15.83
N LEU A 797 20.31 -28.69 15.35
CA LEU A 797 20.92 -27.36 15.24
C LEU A 797 20.99 -26.60 16.58
N ARG A 798 22.14 -26.67 17.26
CA ARG A 798 22.43 -25.89 18.48
C ARG A 798 22.78 -24.42 18.18
N MET A 799 21.78 -23.54 18.13
CA MET A 799 22.01 -22.09 18.14
C MET A 799 22.38 -21.57 19.54
N GLY A 800 23.27 -20.56 19.61
CA GLY A 800 23.59 -19.84 20.84
C GLY A 800 24.63 -20.50 21.74
N GLN A 801 25.63 -21.19 21.18
CA GLN A 801 26.65 -21.96 21.93
C GLN A 801 27.44 -21.18 23.00
N PHE A 802 27.49 -19.84 22.92
CA PHE A 802 28.12 -18.98 23.91
C PHE A 802 27.49 -17.57 23.95
N LEU A 803 27.61 -16.93 25.12
CA LEU A 803 27.22 -15.56 25.42
C LEU A 803 28.47 -14.69 25.58
N CYS A 804 28.55 -13.58 24.86
CA CYS A 804 29.60 -12.57 25.00
C CYS A 804 28.95 -11.18 25.12
N PRO A 805 29.35 -10.33 26.07
CA PRO A 805 30.18 -10.65 27.24
C PRO A 805 29.41 -11.44 28.32
N ASP A 806 30.13 -12.00 29.28
CA ASP A 806 29.57 -12.66 30.47
C ASP A 806 28.89 -11.63 31.40
N PRO A 807 27.57 -11.74 31.69
CA PRO A 807 26.84 -10.79 32.53
C PRO A 807 27.23 -10.82 34.01
N SER A 808 28.03 -11.80 34.45
CA SER A 808 28.48 -11.96 35.83
C SER A 808 29.60 -10.98 36.23
N TYR A 809 30.18 -10.28 35.25
CA TYR A 809 31.27 -9.33 35.46
C TYR A 809 30.83 -7.89 35.17
N ASP A 810 31.29 -6.95 36.00
CA ASP A 810 31.19 -5.52 35.67
C ASP A 810 32.17 -5.18 34.54
N LEU A 811 31.60 -4.98 33.36
CA LEU A 811 32.31 -4.83 32.08
C LEU A 811 32.66 -3.39 31.75
N ILE A 812 31.91 -2.45 32.33
CA ILE A 812 32.04 -1.03 32.04
C ILE A 812 33.02 -0.45 33.06
N ASP A 813 33.95 0.35 32.58
CA ASP A 813 34.79 1.16 33.44
C ASP A 813 34.01 2.43 33.83
N PRO A 814 33.81 2.72 35.13
CA PRO A 814 33.04 3.89 35.54
C PRO A 814 33.68 5.22 35.10
N VAL A 815 35.00 5.25 34.89
CA VAL A 815 35.74 6.46 34.51
C VAL A 815 35.69 6.67 32.99
N THR A 816 35.95 5.64 32.19
CA THR A 816 35.99 5.78 30.71
C THR A 816 34.64 5.58 30.03
N GLN A 817 33.64 5.00 30.73
CA GLN A 817 32.33 4.66 30.17
C GLN A 817 32.41 3.76 28.92
N GLU A 818 33.44 2.90 28.91
CA GLU A 818 33.81 1.98 27.86
C GLU A 818 34.14 0.61 28.45
N ILE A 819 34.40 -0.39 27.60
CA ILE A 819 34.76 -1.74 28.05
C ILE A 819 36.12 -1.70 28.74
N ARG A 820 36.21 -2.24 29.97
CA ARG A 820 37.47 -2.32 30.73
C ARG A 820 38.57 -2.98 29.89
N GLY A 821 39.74 -2.34 29.84
CA GLY A 821 40.88 -2.82 29.04
C GLY A 821 40.80 -2.49 27.54
N CYS A 822 40.04 -1.47 27.15
CA CYS A 822 40.07 -0.94 25.78
C CYS A 822 41.45 -0.38 25.42
N THR A 823 42.07 -0.88 24.35
CA THR A 823 43.37 -0.41 23.85
C THR A 823 43.19 0.71 22.81
N LYS A 824 44.28 1.43 22.49
CA LYS A 824 44.31 2.44 21.41
C LYS A 824 43.93 1.90 20.02
N GLU A 825 43.92 0.58 19.84
CA GLU A 825 43.47 -0.10 18.61
C GLU A 825 41.93 -0.23 18.53
N GLY A 826 41.18 0.26 19.52
CA GLY A 826 39.72 0.17 19.55
C GLY A 826 39.20 -1.24 19.85
N LYS A 827 39.96 -2.02 20.64
CA LYS A 827 39.61 -3.39 21.03
C LYS A 827 39.78 -3.62 22.52
N ALA A 828 38.87 -4.40 23.10
CA ALA A 828 38.94 -4.90 24.47
C ALA A 828 38.77 -6.42 24.50
N LYS A 829 39.52 -7.10 25.38
CA LYS A 829 39.39 -8.55 25.60
C LYS A 829 38.36 -8.81 26.70
N VAL A 830 37.21 -9.37 26.34
CA VAL A 830 36.15 -9.74 27.29
C VAL A 830 36.08 -11.25 27.53
N LYS A 831 35.58 -11.64 28.69
CA LYS A 831 35.19 -13.02 28.97
C LYS A 831 33.81 -13.31 28.36
N CYS A 832 33.67 -14.50 27.80
CA CYS A 832 32.46 -15.08 27.25
C CYS A 832 32.14 -16.39 27.97
N LEU A 833 30.86 -16.73 28.09
CA LEU A 833 30.35 -17.91 28.77
C LEU A 833 29.72 -18.89 27.77
N ALA A 834 30.23 -20.10 27.68
CA ALA A 834 29.67 -21.20 26.90
C ALA A 834 28.43 -21.83 27.57
N VAL A 835 27.53 -22.37 26.75
CA VAL A 835 26.33 -23.09 27.20
C VAL A 835 26.69 -24.30 28.08
N ASP A 836 25.80 -24.62 29.02
CA ASP A 836 25.91 -25.76 29.93
C ASP A 836 26.26 -27.06 29.18
N GLY A 837 27.29 -27.76 29.66
CA GLY A 837 27.80 -28.99 29.04
C GLY A 837 28.87 -28.80 27.94
N LEU A 838 29.30 -27.57 27.62
CA LEU A 838 30.44 -27.32 26.73
C LEU A 838 31.68 -26.83 27.53
N ALA A 839 32.76 -27.62 27.52
CA ALA A 839 34.06 -27.20 28.02
C ALA A 839 34.92 -26.66 26.87
N CYS A 840 35.49 -25.47 27.04
CA CYS A 840 36.40 -24.89 26.05
C CYS A 840 37.79 -25.55 26.17
N GLU A 841 38.32 -26.08 25.06
CA GLU A 841 39.55 -26.90 25.05
C GLU A 841 40.76 -26.21 25.71
N GLY A 842 40.93 -24.90 25.49
CA GLY A 842 42.04 -24.12 26.05
C GLY A 842 41.93 -23.79 27.55
N THR A 843 40.72 -23.66 28.10
CA THR A 843 40.52 -23.27 29.51
C THR A 843 39.97 -24.39 30.39
N LYS A 844 39.52 -25.50 29.79
CA LYS A 844 38.79 -26.64 30.40
C LYS A 844 37.52 -26.28 31.18
N ASN A 845 37.18 -25.00 31.22
CA ASN A 845 36.00 -24.41 31.82
C ASN A 845 35.06 -23.92 30.72
N ARG A 846 33.88 -23.44 31.12
CA ARG A 846 32.90 -22.81 30.20
C ARG A 846 33.29 -21.40 29.75
N THR A 847 34.37 -20.82 30.26
CA THR A 847 34.75 -19.43 29.99
C THR A 847 35.90 -19.35 29.01
N PHE A 848 35.78 -18.49 27.99
CA PHE A 848 36.88 -18.15 27.07
C PHE A 848 36.94 -16.64 26.83
N THR A 849 38.05 -16.13 26.32
CA THR A 849 38.21 -14.69 26.02
C THR A 849 38.04 -14.39 24.54
N LYS A 850 37.37 -13.29 24.21
CA LYS A 850 37.17 -12.80 22.84
C LYS A 850 37.46 -11.30 22.75
N GLU A 851 38.02 -10.85 21.64
CA GLU A 851 38.15 -9.42 21.33
C GLU A 851 36.81 -8.85 20.87
N MET A 852 36.40 -7.74 21.47
CA MET A 852 35.25 -6.93 21.04
C MET A 852 35.69 -5.49 20.75
N PRO A 853 35.02 -4.80 19.80
CA PRO A 853 35.31 -3.40 19.52
C PRO A 853 34.88 -2.48 20.67
N CYS A 854 35.66 -1.43 20.91
CA CYS A 854 35.44 -0.39 21.92
C CYS A 854 36.04 0.94 21.42
N ARG A 855 35.78 2.06 22.11
CA ARG A 855 36.44 3.35 21.81
C ARG A 855 37.47 3.68 22.87
N TRP A 856 38.66 4.11 22.46
CA TRP A 856 39.69 4.54 23.41
C TRP A 856 39.50 6.02 23.78
N THR A 857 39.43 6.31 25.08
CA THR A 857 39.20 7.66 25.65
C THR A 857 40.39 8.08 26.51
N ASN A 858 40.74 9.37 26.52
CA ASN A 858 41.86 9.90 27.32
C ASN A 858 41.43 10.97 28.35
N GLY A 859 40.27 10.78 28.99
CA GLY A 859 39.79 11.65 30.07
C GLY A 859 39.11 12.97 29.65
N TYR A 860 38.94 13.23 28.35
CA TYR A 860 38.19 14.39 27.86
C TYR A 860 36.68 14.13 27.94
N HIS A 861 36.00 14.81 28.86
CA HIS A 861 34.55 14.66 29.06
C HIS A 861 33.75 15.53 28.09
N TYR A 862 32.76 14.94 27.42
CA TYR A 862 31.89 15.64 26.47
C TYR A 862 31.12 16.79 27.12
N ASP A 863 30.48 16.50 28.26
CA ASP A 863 29.64 17.48 28.98
C ASP A 863 30.48 18.69 29.43
N THR A 864 31.69 18.45 29.94
CA THR A 864 32.64 19.50 30.31
C THR A 864 33.08 20.32 29.09
N SER A 865 33.39 19.68 27.96
CA SER A 865 33.77 20.39 26.72
C SER A 865 32.65 21.30 26.22
N LEU A 866 31.39 20.81 26.27
CA LEU A 866 30.22 21.57 25.84
C LEU A 866 29.91 22.74 26.78
N LEU A 867 29.95 22.53 28.10
CA LEU A 867 29.77 23.58 29.10
C LEU A 867 30.85 24.67 29.00
N LEU A 868 32.12 24.28 28.81
CA LEU A 868 33.22 25.22 28.58
C LEU A 868 32.99 26.04 27.30
N SER A 869 32.45 25.44 26.24
CA SER A 869 32.15 26.18 24.99
C SER A 869 30.99 27.17 25.16
N ILE A 870 29.93 26.76 25.85
CA ILE A 870 28.76 27.62 26.12
C ILE A 870 29.14 28.82 27.00
N PHE A 871 29.80 28.60 28.13
CA PHE A 871 30.05 29.68 29.12
C PHE A 871 31.38 30.41 28.93
N LEU A 872 32.41 29.74 28.40
CA LEU A 872 33.80 30.27 28.33
C LEU A 872 34.42 30.22 26.92
N GLY A 873 33.64 29.84 25.89
CA GLY A 873 34.11 29.74 24.50
C GLY A 873 34.55 31.06 23.88
N MET A 874 34.10 32.21 24.39
CA MET A 874 34.63 33.53 23.98
C MET A 874 36.12 33.72 24.32
N PHE A 875 36.61 33.04 25.36
CA PHE A 875 38.03 33.04 25.75
C PHE A 875 38.81 31.86 25.14
N GLY A 876 38.16 31.01 24.33
CA GLY A 876 38.76 29.82 23.72
C GLY A 876 39.14 28.70 24.70
N ILE A 877 38.57 28.70 25.92
CA ILE A 877 38.92 27.74 26.98
C ILE A 877 38.50 26.30 26.63
N ASP A 878 37.42 26.14 25.88
CA ASP A 878 37.02 24.88 25.24
C ASP A 878 38.10 24.33 24.29
N ARG A 879 38.71 25.19 23.47
CA ARG A 879 39.81 24.81 22.57
C ARG A 879 41.10 24.51 23.31
N PHE A 880 41.41 25.22 24.40
CA PHE A 880 42.53 24.85 25.27
C PHE A 880 42.29 23.49 25.94
N TYR A 881 41.09 23.22 26.47
CA TYR A 881 40.73 21.94 27.08
C TYR A 881 40.84 20.77 26.09
N LEU A 882 40.46 20.96 24.82
CA LEU A 882 40.58 19.93 23.77
C LEU A 882 42.00 19.78 23.18
N GLY A 883 42.99 20.55 23.64
CA GLY A 883 44.38 20.47 23.15
C GLY A 883 44.68 21.25 21.87
N TYR A 884 43.92 22.31 21.55
CA TYR A 884 44.10 23.19 20.39
C TYR A 884 44.61 24.59 20.78
N PRO A 885 45.87 24.75 21.25
CA PRO A 885 46.35 25.99 21.86
C PRO A 885 46.37 27.19 20.90
N ALA A 886 46.73 26.99 19.63
CA ALA A 886 46.77 28.09 18.65
C ALA A 886 45.37 28.67 18.34
N ILE A 887 44.35 27.81 18.27
CA ILE A 887 42.96 28.22 18.01
C ILE A 887 42.35 28.86 19.26
N GLY A 888 42.66 28.31 20.46
CA GLY A 888 42.29 28.93 21.74
C GLY A 888 42.84 30.35 21.87
N LEU A 889 44.14 30.54 21.58
CA LEU A 889 44.78 31.85 21.64
C LEU A 889 44.20 32.84 20.61
N ALA A 890 43.92 32.38 19.38
CA ALA A 890 43.27 33.22 18.37
C ALA A 890 41.87 33.69 18.81
N LYS A 891 41.11 32.85 19.51
CA LYS A 891 39.81 33.24 20.09
C LYS A 891 39.97 34.22 21.24
N PHE A 892 40.90 33.96 22.15
CA PHE A 892 41.18 34.86 23.27
C PHE A 892 41.52 36.28 22.79
N CYS A 893 42.40 36.42 21.80
CA CYS A 893 42.79 37.71 21.23
C CYS A 893 41.69 38.42 20.42
N THR A 894 40.59 37.73 20.05
CA THR A 894 39.52 38.26 19.19
C THR A 894 38.14 38.26 19.86
N LEU A 895 38.07 37.99 21.17
CA LEU A 895 36.84 37.77 21.94
C LEU A 895 35.88 36.80 21.22
N GLY A 896 36.41 35.63 20.87
CA GLY A 896 35.69 34.55 20.20
C GLY A 896 35.30 34.90 18.76
N PHE A 897 36.13 35.66 18.03
CA PHE A 897 35.83 36.19 16.70
C PHE A 897 34.48 36.96 16.67
N LEU A 898 34.34 37.99 17.51
CA LEU A 898 33.09 38.75 17.66
C LEU A 898 31.89 37.83 17.95
N PHE A 899 32.02 36.92 18.93
CA PHE A 899 31.05 35.88 19.32
C PHE A 899 30.74 34.80 18.26
N ILE A 900 30.99 35.02 16.96
CA ILE A 900 30.69 34.04 15.89
C ILE A 900 31.48 32.74 16.10
N GLY A 901 32.74 32.85 16.53
CA GLY A 901 33.59 31.71 16.83
C GLY A 901 33.14 30.91 18.06
N GLN A 902 32.43 31.51 19.00
CA GLN A 902 31.80 30.78 20.12
C GLN A 902 30.60 29.95 19.62
N PHE A 903 29.73 30.57 18.81
CA PHE A 903 28.55 29.88 18.25
C PHE A 903 28.92 28.68 17.37
N ILE A 904 29.97 28.80 16.55
CA ILE A 904 30.45 27.70 15.70
C ILE A 904 30.99 26.53 16.55
N ASP A 905 31.68 26.78 17.65
CA ASP A 905 32.21 25.70 18.49
C ASP A 905 31.13 24.95 19.25
N ILE A 906 30.09 25.65 19.74
CA ILE A 906 28.93 25.01 20.35
C ILE A 906 28.31 23.99 19.37
N ILE A 907 28.16 24.35 18.09
CA ILE A 907 27.65 23.43 17.05
C ILE A 907 28.63 22.28 16.78
N LEU A 908 29.92 22.55 16.63
CA LEU A 908 30.94 21.54 16.29
C LEU A 908 31.21 20.53 17.41
N ILE A 909 31.13 20.97 18.68
CA ILE A 909 31.26 20.11 19.85
C ILE A 909 29.94 19.35 20.07
N ALA A 910 28.77 20.01 20.01
CA ALA A 910 27.48 19.34 20.16
C ALA A 910 27.23 18.24 19.10
N SER A 911 27.72 18.45 17.87
CA SER A 911 27.65 17.45 16.80
C SER A 911 28.73 16.36 16.86
N GLN A 912 29.60 16.38 17.88
CA GLN A 912 30.74 15.46 18.07
C GLN A 912 31.71 15.39 16.86
N VAL A 913 31.68 16.42 15.98
CA VAL A 913 32.52 16.50 14.77
C VAL A 913 33.96 16.88 15.13
N VAL A 914 34.12 17.75 16.13
CA VAL A 914 35.39 18.10 16.75
C VAL A 914 35.58 17.21 17.98
N GLY A 915 36.59 16.34 17.95
CA GLY A 915 37.07 15.59 19.11
C GLY A 915 38.33 16.22 19.72
N PRO A 916 38.88 15.61 20.78
CA PRO A 916 40.21 15.92 21.33
C PRO A 916 41.34 15.86 20.29
N ALA A 917 42.36 16.71 20.46
CA ALA A 917 43.49 16.81 19.53
C ALA A 917 44.40 15.57 19.51
N ASP A 918 44.34 14.71 20.52
CA ASP A 918 45.11 13.46 20.60
C ASP A 918 44.47 12.28 19.85
N GLY A 919 43.30 12.49 19.23
CA GLY A 919 42.56 11.46 18.51
C GLY A 919 41.78 10.49 19.39
N SER A 920 41.70 10.71 20.71
CA SER A 920 40.84 9.94 21.60
C SER A 920 39.36 10.26 21.38
N ALA A 921 38.49 9.32 21.76
CA ALA A 921 37.05 9.58 21.84
C ALA A 921 36.71 10.35 23.13
N TYR A 922 35.61 11.11 23.08
CA TYR A 922 35.02 11.69 24.29
C TYR A 922 34.56 10.62 25.27
N VAL A 923 34.78 10.87 26.56
CA VAL A 923 34.05 10.18 27.62
C VAL A 923 32.60 10.68 27.60
N ILE A 924 31.70 9.78 27.19
CA ILE A 924 30.24 9.96 27.14
C ILE A 924 29.64 8.77 27.90
N PRO A 925 28.64 8.95 28.78
CA PRO A 925 27.97 7.85 29.48
C PRO A 925 27.65 6.67 28.57
N TYR A 926 27.77 5.43 29.06
CA TYR A 926 27.66 4.23 28.23
C TYR A 926 26.32 4.14 27.45
N TYR A 927 25.23 4.65 28.05
CA TYR A 927 23.90 4.74 27.43
C TYR A 927 23.59 6.12 26.80
N GLY A 928 24.57 7.02 26.71
CA GLY A 928 24.43 8.36 26.15
C GLY A 928 24.40 8.40 24.62
N ALA A 929 23.95 9.54 24.07
CA ALA A 929 23.89 9.74 22.62
C ALA A 929 25.29 9.89 22.00
N ARG A 930 25.65 8.97 21.10
CA ARG A 930 26.95 8.93 20.41
C ARG A 930 26.74 9.03 18.91
N ILE A 931 27.53 9.87 18.25
CA ILE A 931 27.47 10.12 16.80
C ILE A 931 28.68 9.45 16.14
N ASP A 932 28.45 8.69 15.07
CA ASP A 932 29.50 8.11 14.24
C ASP A 932 29.63 8.88 12.92
N VAL A 933 30.68 9.71 12.83
CA VAL A 933 30.98 10.48 11.61
C VAL A 933 31.67 9.59 10.59
N ILE A 934 30.90 9.04 9.66
CA ILE A 934 31.41 8.26 8.52
C ILE A 934 32.19 9.20 7.58
N ARG A 935 33.52 9.06 7.57
CA ARG A 935 34.41 9.75 6.63
C ARG A 935 34.64 8.90 5.38
N SER A 936 35.24 9.48 4.33
CA SER A 936 35.60 8.74 3.11
C SER A 936 37.11 8.49 3.04
N ASP A 937 37.49 7.26 3.37
CA ASP A 937 38.81 6.64 3.30
C ASP A 937 39.01 5.84 1.99
N ASN A 938 40.21 5.30 1.73
CA ASN A 938 40.56 4.64 0.46
C ASN A 938 39.69 3.39 0.15
N THR A 939 39.06 2.80 1.16
CA THR A 939 38.09 1.71 1.10
C THR A 939 36.65 2.21 0.85
N THR A 940 36.36 3.47 1.16
CA THR A 940 35.02 4.07 1.12
C THR A 940 34.72 4.64 -0.26
N TYR A 941 34.11 3.81 -1.10
CA TYR A 941 33.78 4.18 -2.47
C TYR A 941 32.68 5.25 -2.55
N LYS A 942 33.05 6.51 -2.83
CA LYS A 942 32.09 7.57 -3.19
C LYS A 942 31.29 7.15 -4.41
N LEU A 943 30.00 6.90 -4.21
CA LEU A 943 29.05 6.73 -5.30
C LEU A 943 29.00 8.05 -6.09
N ARG A 944 29.41 8.05 -7.37
CA ARG A 944 29.24 9.24 -8.23
C ARG A 944 27.76 9.60 -8.26
N GLN A 945 27.40 10.74 -7.69
CA GLN A 945 26.13 11.39 -8.01
C GLN A 945 26.23 11.84 -9.47
N ASN A 946 25.41 11.24 -10.33
CA ASN A 946 25.14 11.85 -11.63
C ASN A 946 24.53 13.22 -11.33
N SER A 947 25.15 14.27 -11.86
CA SER A 947 24.69 15.65 -11.74
C SER A 947 23.24 15.76 -12.24
N TRP A 948 22.37 16.28 -11.38
CA TRP A 948 20.94 16.52 -11.63
C TRP A 948 20.74 17.78 -12.48
#